data_AF-A0A928GEH0-F1
#
_entry.id   AF-A0A928GEH0-F1
#
_cell.length_a   1.000
_cell.length_b   1.000
_cell.length_c   1.000
_cell.angle_alpha   90.00
_cell.angle_beta   90.00
_cell.angle_gamma   90.00
#
_symmetry.space_group_name_H-M   'P 1'
#
loop_
_entity.id
_entity.type
_entity.pdbx_description
1 polymer ?
#
loop_
_entity_poly.entity_id
_entity_poly.type
_entity_poly.pdbx_seq_one_letter_code
_entity_poly.pdbx_strand_id
1 'polypeptide(L)'
;MRKMFIALMAAVVGVISCTKEMENPQDKPVPSSKYLVIKADCAQTKTDINEGLSTWEKDDVIEVVYKGNVYEYAASSDGAAVYFVSENGIADYDGSALTAYYNAIDAAEGIVGVEAEATIGWQAETQNNSACAPLVGTPVSGEVEDGALRIRFDNIFSTLELRIDPAGKPSPSPIKSLTLEPAEGSEFEGCLAFRGTVDPSTLALAAAENGTGNTLVRTLPAETDATQAQTLKIPVGRFSSSAGLKLTLTLEDGTAYERNVWQSGLTTYQEAEGKFSAKHIARALYNFVPSHFSGGRGTEADPYLIGSVDDLNTLSTYVASMDEEYLPFRTAYYEQIANIDFDGATFSSIGNTNATAPYSFFCGKYDGKGYKIENIVIANVNSNKAQGFFGYLDGAAHIKNMKFDKVTINASTWNVGTIAGCAQNTSTALIENCHVTNGSVYSSGDAVGGIIGKIQVGTVKGCSYSGTVSAGNVNVGGITGRMDGANCFVTECSVEGTVTGTNNQVGGIAGLISGGGITSCTVAATVKGVNLVGGVVGNIAGGTVKMCTLTNPSVSGAKSVGGVTGQIVAAGTVTGCSVTGGTVKGTAANVGGIVGVYNKGGLISQCNTSGVAVETAASNAGGILGDMWSGTDAKTSKVENCNVSGGSVTSTSSGQVGGVIGCATGKGIVNKCSASCNVANTGGSGGRVGGIAGFVNTTDVLIANCIYYGGELTNNNSAGGVGGIAGQFSATSLSNTAIVNCASFPTKVSTSGGANIAGIAGYAQTITIRNCYCPAPSSAFLSGGEATASSRGSIYGWLRGVSGETGSSGTIVNAYWLDGFKAGASSGSFTYTKAEQSLTDEQLKNTGAVSMPSTGTAYPCFLDALNAGADEYNTAMIFDVRAEEWVMGTNGYPVIYGCPIASSTATSTKTRVSLIGDSITTYQGYTLFPSNYQYPKSSYTDFTSVTQTYWYQLIYGKMTNALLEANSSHTATCVQNTTKNGYPGYGFLNRYADLGNPDVIFINGGTNDSWSFNLPVGTLDFTIATDDLDTYQFAQAYDKLIRLLEGKYPDAKIFCIIGDCVMDSQYSAYAQVIRDVCNHYNIHYAEVVFADRSASTYDSVHPNVAGMKEMADQIWEQVKSYL
;
A
#
# COMPACT_ATOMS: atom_id res chain seq x y z
N MET A 1 29.25 -17.57 -17.44
CA MET A 1 28.25 -17.60 -16.34
C MET A 1 27.75 -18.99 -15.97
N ARG A 2 27.70 -20.01 -16.84
CA ARG A 2 27.36 -21.40 -16.42
C ARG A 2 28.51 -22.21 -15.77
N LYS A 3 29.78 -21.80 -15.95
CA LYS A 3 30.94 -22.49 -15.35
C LYS A 3 31.39 -21.96 -13.98
N MET A 4 30.95 -20.76 -13.56
CA MET A 4 31.18 -20.25 -12.20
C MET A 4 30.15 -20.75 -11.19
N PHE A 5 28.96 -21.18 -11.64
CA PHE A 5 27.95 -21.81 -10.78
C PHE A 5 28.30 -23.25 -10.39
N ILE A 6 29.09 -23.96 -11.21
CA ILE A 6 29.53 -25.34 -10.93
C ILE A 6 30.68 -25.36 -9.91
N ALA A 7 31.51 -24.31 -9.85
CA ALA A 7 32.61 -24.22 -8.89
C ALA A 7 32.15 -23.78 -7.49
N LEU A 8 31.06 -22.99 -7.38
CA LEU A 8 30.53 -22.57 -6.07
C LEU A 8 29.71 -23.66 -5.36
N MET A 9 29.11 -24.59 -6.10
CA MET A 9 28.45 -25.77 -5.52
C MET A 9 29.44 -26.86 -5.06
N ALA A 10 30.67 -26.88 -5.59
CA ALA A 10 31.70 -27.83 -5.17
C ALA A 10 32.37 -27.46 -3.84
N ALA A 11 32.24 -26.21 -3.37
CA ALA A 11 32.80 -25.76 -2.08
C ALA A 11 31.81 -25.83 -0.91
N VAL A 12 30.51 -26.01 -1.17
CA VAL A 12 29.46 -26.11 -0.14
C VAL A 12 29.11 -27.57 0.21
N VAL A 13 29.65 -28.55 -0.53
CA VAL A 13 29.52 -29.99 -0.21
C VAL A 13 30.76 -30.54 0.52
N GLY A 14 31.73 -29.68 0.86
CA GLY A 14 33.05 -30.08 1.36
C GLY A 14 33.28 -30.03 2.87
N VAL A 15 32.27 -29.73 3.71
CA VAL A 15 32.41 -29.77 5.18
C VAL A 15 31.08 -30.16 5.84
N ILE A 16 30.53 -31.33 5.52
CA ILE A 16 29.61 -32.05 6.41
C ILE A 16 29.99 -33.53 6.36
N SER A 17 30.57 -33.96 7.48
CA SER A 17 30.61 -35.31 8.06
C SER A 17 31.15 -36.46 7.21
N CYS A 18 32.19 -37.10 7.75
CA CYS A 18 32.35 -38.55 7.71
C CYS A 18 31.04 -39.23 8.13
N THR A 19 30.10 -39.42 7.19
CA THR A 19 29.09 -40.46 7.35
C THR A 19 29.80 -41.77 7.12
N LYS A 20 30.23 -42.40 8.22
CA LYS A 20 30.38 -43.85 8.29
C LYS A 20 29.11 -44.41 7.63
N GLU A 21 29.27 -45.20 6.56
CA GLU A 21 28.16 -45.97 6.03
C GLU A 21 27.46 -46.65 7.22
N MET A 22 26.17 -46.41 7.38
CA MET A 22 25.35 -47.19 8.30
C MET A 22 25.47 -48.64 7.81
N GLU A 23 26.28 -49.43 8.51
CA GLU A 23 26.12 -50.87 8.51
C GLU A 23 24.63 -51.13 8.76
N ASN A 24 23.99 -51.72 7.77
CA ASN A 24 22.71 -52.38 7.93
C ASN A 24 22.80 -53.19 9.24
N PRO A 25 21.92 -52.99 10.25
CA PRO A 25 22.01 -53.71 11.50
C PRO A 25 21.64 -55.17 11.23
N GLN A 26 22.58 -55.94 10.68
CA GLN A 26 22.54 -57.37 10.80
C GLN A 26 22.69 -57.65 12.28
N ASP A 27 21.66 -58.29 12.85
CA ASP A 27 21.65 -58.76 14.23
C ASP A 27 23.00 -59.40 14.55
N LYS A 28 23.77 -58.73 15.43
CA LYS A 28 24.92 -59.37 16.04
C LYS A 28 24.40 -60.66 16.69
N PRO A 29 25.07 -61.81 16.50
CA PRO A 29 24.60 -63.07 17.07
C PRO A 29 24.46 -62.93 18.57
N VAL A 30 23.35 -63.43 19.13
CA VAL A 30 23.07 -63.37 20.56
C VAL A 30 24.27 -63.96 21.33
N PRO A 31 24.85 -63.23 22.30
CA PRO A 31 25.98 -63.73 23.07
C PRO A 31 25.64 -65.07 23.74
N SER A 32 26.54 -66.05 23.65
CA SER A 32 26.34 -67.32 24.34
C SER A 32 26.35 -67.11 25.85
N SER A 33 25.22 -67.37 26.52
CA SER A 33 25.06 -67.20 27.96
C SER A 33 24.39 -68.43 28.57
N LYS A 34 24.73 -68.75 29.82
CA LYS A 34 23.99 -69.75 30.62
C LYS A 34 22.69 -69.18 31.22
N TYR A 35 22.49 -67.86 31.13
CA TYR A 35 21.39 -67.10 31.74
C TYR A 35 20.68 -66.24 30.68
N LEU A 36 19.43 -65.86 30.95
CA LEU A 36 18.59 -65.02 30.08
C LEU A 36 19.36 -63.79 29.59
N VAL A 37 19.46 -63.60 28.28
CA VAL A 37 20.05 -62.38 27.69
C VAL A 37 18.94 -61.34 27.49
N ILE A 38 19.25 -60.07 27.72
CA ILE A 38 18.29 -58.98 27.53
C ILE A 38 18.72 -58.14 26.33
N LYS A 39 17.83 -57.89 25.37
CA LYS A 39 18.06 -56.95 24.27
C LYS A 39 17.32 -55.65 24.60
N ALA A 40 18.05 -54.57 24.86
CA ALA A 40 17.45 -53.29 25.22
C ALA A 40 17.52 -52.31 24.05
N ASP A 41 16.38 -51.76 23.64
CA ASP A 41 16.33 -50.65 22.66
C ASP A 41 16.21 -49.31 23.38
N CYS A 42 17.07 -48.36 23.05
CA CYS A 42 16.91 -46.96 23.46
C CYS A 42 16.13 -46.21 22.38
N ALA A 43 14.79 -46.31 22.41
CA ALA A 43 13.96 -45.72 21.36
C ALA A 43 13.89 -44.19 21.46
N GLN A 44 13.96 -43.58 22.66
CA GLN A 44 14.06 -42.13 22.87
C GLN A 44 14.77 -41.74 24.18
N THR A 45 15.87 -40.99 24.05
CA THR A 45 16.53 -40.10 25.05
C THR A 45 17.33 -40.71 26.21
N LYS A 46 18.47 -41.36 25.90
CA LYS A 46 19.75 -41.09 26.61
C LYS A 46 20.51 -40.09 25.73
N THR A 47 20.44 -38.79 26.05
CA THR A 47 21.10 -37.77 25.22
C THR A 47 22.59 -37.74 25.57
N ASP A 48 23.42 -38.38 24.76
CA ASP A 48 24.84 -38.04 24.71
C ASP A 48 24.99 -36.66 24.03
N ILE A 49 25.73 -35.77 24.69
CA ILE A 49 25.68 -34.31 24.53
C ILE A 49 26.33 -33.82 23.21
N ASN A 50 26.98 -34.68 22.43
CA ASN A 50 27.76 -34.24 21.27
C ASN A 50 27.25 -34.64 19.87
N GLU A 51 26.43 -35.68 19.69
CA GLU A 51 26.11 -36.17 18.33
C GLU A 51 24.65 -36.51 18.02
N GLY A 52 23.70 -36.33 18.95
CA GLY A 52 22.26 -36.46 18.65
C GLY A 52 21.79 -37.87 18.26
N LEU A 53 22.53 -38.92 18.60
CA LEU A 53 22.12 -40.33 18.48
C LEU A 53 21.98 -40.96 19.88
N SER A 54 20.94 -41.77 20.10
CA SER A 54 20.68 -42.47 21.38
C SER A 54 21.40 -43.82 21.40
N THR A 55 22.40 -44.03 22.26
CA THR A 55 23.16 -45.29 22.37
C THR A 55 23.47 -45.71 23.81
N TRP A 56 23.43 -47.02 24.09
CA TRP A 56 24.02 -47.66 25.27
C TRP A 56 25.54 -47.70 25.15
N GLU A 57 26.25 -47.70 26.28
CA GLU A 57 27.70 -47.92 26.34
C GLU A 57 27.99 -49.32 26.87
N LYS A 58 29.09 -49.93 26.42
CA LYS A 58 29.58 -51.19 26.94
C LYS A 58 29.80 -51.07 28.45
N ASP A 59 29.41 -52.12 29.17
CA ASP A 59 29.49 -52.25 30.62
C ASP A 59 28.47 -51.39 31.41
N ASP A 60 27.56 -50.66 30.74
CA ASP A 60 26.36 -50.09 31.39
C ASP A 60 25.60 -51.18 32.16
N VAL A 61 25.19 -50.93 33.40
CA VAL A 61 24.52 -51.93 34.24
C VAL A 61 23.03 -51.63 34.38
N ILE A 62 22.20 -52.66 34.20
CA ILE A 62 20.78 -52.66 34.56
C ILE A 62 20.52 -53.69 35.66
N GLU A 63 19.61 -53.36 36.57
CA GLU A 63 19.07 -54.29 37.55
C GLU A 63 17.74 -54.86 37.04
N VAL A 64 17.58 -56.17 37.12
CA VAL A 64 16.40 -56.88 36.64
C VAL A 64 15.76 -57.58 37.81
N VAL A 65 14.50 -57.22 38.09
CA VAL A 65 13.72 -57.82 39.15
C VAL A 65 12.80 -58.88 38.56
N TYR A 66 12.96 -60.11 39.02
CA TYR A 66 12.18 -61.27 38.57
C TYR A 66 11.87 -62.19 39.76
N LYS A 67 10.59 -62.49 39.97
CA LYS A 67 10.06 -63.29 41.09
C LYS A 67 10.60 -62.86 42.48
N GLY A 68 10.75 -61.56 42.68
CA GLY A 68 11.21 -60.97 43.95
C GLY A 68 12.73 -60.99 44.16
N ASN A 69 13.52 -61.49 43.21
CA ASN A 69 14.99 -61.44 43.25
C ASN A 69 15.53 -60.38 42.27
N VAL A 70 16.64 -59.75 42.62
CA VAL A 70 17.34 -58.72 41.81
C VAL A 70 18.55 -59.37 41.13
N TYR A 71 18.71 -59.14 39.83
CA TYR A 71 19.79 -59.65 39.00
C TYR A 71 20.45 -58.50 38.23
N GLU A 72 21.77 -58.35 38.33
CA GLU A 72 22.50 -57.35 37.55
C GLU A 72 22.88 -57.88 36.18
N TYR A 73 22.77 -57.02 35.17
CA TYR A 73 23.16 -57.30 33.80
C TYR A 73 23.99 -56.14 33.24
N ALA A 74 25.08 -56.44 32.55
CA ALA A 74 25.96 -55.45 31.93
C ALA A 74 25.86 -55.47 30.40
N ALA A 75 25.89 -54.29 29.79
CA ALA A 75 25.86 -54.12 28.34
C ALA A 75 27.12 -54.72 27.70
N SER A 76 26.93 -55.56 26.70
CA SER A 76 28.05 -56.26 26.04
C SER A 76 28.81 -55.41 25.00
N SER A 77 28.23 -54.29 24.54
CA SER A 77 28.81 -53.39 23.55
C SER A 77 28.10 -52.05 23.53
N ASP A 78 28.69 -51.05 22.85
CA ASP A 78 28.04 -49.78 22.56
C ASP A 78 26.99 -49.90 21.43
N GLY A 79 25.91 -49.10 21.47
CA GLY A 79 24.94 -48.97 20.37
C GLY A 79 23.50 -48.63 20.77
N ALA A 80 22.64 -48.28 19.79
CA ALA A 80 21.23 -47.90 20.04
C ALA A 80 20.34 -49.06 20.51
N ALA A 81 20.74 -50.29 20.17
CA ALA A 81 20.17 -51.52 20.65
C ALA A 81 21.32 -52.47 21.00
N VAL A 82 21.41 -52.91 22.26
CA VAL A 82 22.53 -53.75 22.74
C VAL A 82 22.02 -54.92 23.58
N TYR A 83 22.85 -55.96 23.66
CA TYR A 83 22.59 -57.11 24.53
C TYR A 83 23.23 -56.88 25.90
N PHE A 84 22.45 -57.15 26.94
CA PHE A 84 22.83 -57.13 28.33
C PHE A 84 22.98 -58.58 28.82
N VAL A 85 24.13 -58.88 29.41
CA VAL A 85 24.53 -60.22 29.87
C VAL A 85 24.90 -60.20 31.35
N SER A 86 24.78 -61.35 32.02
CA SER A 86 25.08 -61.47 33.46
C SER A 86 25.84 -62.76 33.73
N GLU A 87 26.76 -62.72 34.69
CA GLU A 87 27.46 -63.92 35.20
C GLU A 87 26.65 -64.67 36.26
N ASN A 88 25.61 -64.04 36.84
CA ASN A 88 24.71 -64.60 37.87
C ASN A 88 23.23 -64.28 37.57
N GLY A 89 22.84 -64.30 36.29
CA GLY A 89 21.50 -63.90 35.83
C GLY A 89 20.39 -64.94 36.01
N ILE A 90 19.25 -64.70 35.39
CA ILE A 90 18.08 -65.59 35.44
C ILE A 90 18.34 -66.86 34.60
N ALA A 91 18.43 -68.03 35.21
CA ALA A 91 18.72 -69.29 34.51
C ALA A 91 17.50 -69.87 33.76
N ASP A 92 16.30 -69.80 34.36
CA ASP A 92 15.05 -70.39 33.85
C ASP A 92 13.94 -69.31 33.81
N TYR A 93 13.85 -68.58 32.70
CA TYR A 93 12.78 -67.58 32.49
C TYR A 93 11.51 -68.26 31.94
N ASP A 94 10.38 -68.13 32.63
CA ASP A 94 9.12 -68.82 32.29
C ASP A 94 8.06 -67.92 31.63
N GLY A 95 8.43 -66.69 31.26
CA GLY A 95 7.51 -65.70 30.68
C GLY A 95 6.74 -64.85 31.71
N SER A 96 6.94 -65.07 33.01
CA SER A 96 6.35 -64.21 34.04
C SER A 96 6.87 -62.76 33.96
N ALA A 97 6.11 -61.82 34.52
CA ALA A 97 6.47 -60.41 34.54
C ALA A 97 7.84 -60.18 35.20
N LEU A 98 8.65 -59.34 34.55
CA LEU A 98 9.92 -58.84 35.08
C LEU A 98 10.01 -57.34 34.82
N THR A 99 10.81 -56.66 35.60
CA THR A 99 11.05 -55.21 35.44
C THR A 99 12.55 -54.95 35.44
N ALA A 100 13.02 -54.18 34.46
CA ALA A 100 14.42 -53.78 34.37
C ALA A 100 14.56 -52.29 34.73
N TYR A 101 15.62 -51.96 35.45
CA TYR A 101 15.93 -50.64 35.97
C TYR A 101 17.34 -50.24 35.57
N TYR A 102 17.51 -49.05 35.01
CA TYR A 102 18.84 -48.47 34.81
C TYR A 102 19.19 -47.55 35.97
N ASN A 103 20.18 -47.94 36.79
CA ASN A 103 20.72 -47.13 37.88
C ASN A 103 21.88 -46.29 37.34
N ALA A 104 21.61 -45.04 36.99
CA ALA A 104 22.68 -44.06 36.79
C ALA A 104 23.11 -43.55 38.17
N ILE A 105 24.05 -44.23 38.84
CA ILE A 105 25.03 -43.67 39.79
C ILE A 105 25.89 -44.82 40.34
N ASP A 106 27.19 -44.72 40.07
CA ASP A 106 28.24 -45.39 40.81
C ASP A 106 28.46 -44.62 42.12
N ALA A 107 28.08 -45.22 43.26
CA ALA A 107 28.68 -45.09 44.60
C ALA A 107 27.65 -45.26 45.76
N ALA A 108 27.72 -46.44 46.39
CA ALA A 108 27.57 -46.74 47.82
C ALA A 108 26.24 -46.49 48.59
N GLU A 109 25.75 -47.63 49.13
CA GLU A 109 25.00 -47.84 50.39
C GLU A 109 23.46 -47.63 50.44
N GLY A 110 22.74 -48.77 50.49
CA GLY A 110 21.46 -48.90 51.21
C GLY A 110 20.32 -49.57 50.42
N ILE A 111 20.12 -50.89 50.61
CA ILE A 111 18.97 -51.65 50.10
C ILE A 111 17.71 -51.29 50.93
N VAL A 112 16.61 -50.91 50.27
CA VAL A 112 15.25 -50.91 50.84
C VAL A 112 14.28 -51.44 49.79
N GLY A 113 13.61 -52.57 50.06
CA GLY A 113 12.52 -53.11 49.24
C GLY A 113 11.15 -52.69 49.77
N VAL A 114 10.16 -52.52 48.89
CA VAL A 114 8.73 -52.43 49.26
C VAL A 114 7.83 -53.02 48.15
N GLU A 115 6.74 -53.62 48.62
CA GLU A 115 5.76 -54.51 47.98
C GLU A 115 4.91 -53.91 46.83
N ALA A 116 4.36 -54.83 46.03
CA ALA A 116 3.41 -54.56 44.95
C ALA A 116 1.97 -54.42 45.48
N GLU A 117 1.21 -53.56 44.80
CA GLU A 117 -0.27 -53.42 44.82
C GLU A 117 -0.90 -52.56 45.94
N ALA A 118 -1.24 -51.30 45.60
CA ALA A 118 -2.45 -50.64 46.10
C ALA A 118 -2.91 -49.49 45.19
N THR A 119 -4.17 -49.57 44.76
CA THR A 119 -4.93 -48.51 44.07
C THR A 119 -5.11 -47.28 44.97
N ILE A 120 -4.85 -46.07 44.47
CA ILE A 120 -4.97 -44.84 45.28
C ILE A 120 -6.39 -44.26 45.18
N GLY A 121 -7.15 -44.38 46.28
CA GLY A 121 -8.34 -43.58 46.55
C GLY A 121 -7.98 -42.30 47.32
N TRP A 122 -8.60 -41.18 46.95
CA TRP A 122 -8.45 -39.88 47.61
C TRP A 122 -9.04 -39.91 49.03
N GLN A 123 -8.21 -39.81 50.07
CA GLN A 123 -8.51 -39.14 51.36
C GLN A 123 -7.22 -38.67 52.07
N ALA A 124 -7.43 -37.70 52.97
CA ALA A 124 -6.53 -36.76 53.63
C ALA A 124 -5.18 -37.24 54.22
N GLU A 125 -4.26 -36.26 54.27
CA GLU A 125 -3.10 -36.08 55.16
C GLU A 125 -1.93 -37.08 55.06
N THR A 126 -0.92 -36.68 54.28
CA THR A 126 0.49 -37.16 54.26
C THR A 126 0.75 -38.63 53.96
N GLN A 127 1.10 -38.93 52.70
CA GLN A 127 1.88 -40.12 52.32
C GLN A 127 3.35 -39.75 52.06
N ASN A 128 4.29 -40.42 52.74
CA ASN A 128 5.69 -40.51 52.32
C ASN A 128 5.84 -41.73 51.41
N ASN A 129 6.45 -41.56 50.23
CA ASN A 129 6.85 -42.68 49.39
C ASN A 129 8.34 -42.54 49.07
N SER A 130 9.13 -43.55 49.40
CA SER A 130 10.59 -43.60 49.27
C SER A 130 10.98 -44.50 48.09
N ALA A 131 10.74 -44.02 46.88
CA ALA A 131 11.24 -44.65 45.66
C ALA A 131 12.03 -43.62 44.83
N CYS A 132 13.34 -43.85 44.71
CA CYS A 132 14.12 -43.32 43.58
C CYS A 132 13.51 -43.93 42.31
N ALA A 133 13.19 -43.15 41.28
CA ALA A 133 12.63 -43.69 40.04
C ALA A 133 13.75 -43.84 38.97
N PRO A 134 14.32 -45.04 38.78
CA PRO A 134 15.19 -45.36 37.62
C PRO A 134 14.39 -45.44 36.31
N LEU A 135 15.07 -45.41 35.14
CA LEU A 135 14.41 -45.71 33.86
C LEU A 135 13.77 -47.09 33.96
N VAL A 136 12.46 -47.20 33.72
CA VAL A 136 11.74 -48.47 33.83
C VAL A 136 11.62 -49.09 32.45
N GLY A 137 12.20 -50.26 32.29
CA GLY A 137 12.10 -51.08 31.10
C GLY A 137 10.97 -52.10 31.22
N THR A 138 10.08 -52.15 30.24
CA THR A 138 9.05 -53.22 30.13
C THR A 138 9.31 -54.13 28.92
N PRO A 139 9.00 -55.44 29.03
CA PRO A 139 9.10 -56.35 27.89
C PRO A 139 8.16 -55.91 26.76
N VAL A 140 8.70 -55.82 25.53
CA VAL A 140 7.91 -55.42 24.35
C VAL A 140 7.08 -56.61 23.80
N SER A 141 7.47 -57.83 24.13
CA SER A 141 6.78 -59.09 23.85
C SER A 141 7.19 -60.11 24.94
N GLY A 142 6.25 -60.75 25.63
CA GLY A 142 6.53 -61.72 26.70
C GLY A 142 7.19 -63.04 26.27
N GLU A 143 7.78 -63.12 25.09
CA GLU A 143 8.48 -64.30 24.56
C GLU A 143 9.94 -63.97 24.18
N VAL A 144 10.84 -64.92 24.39
CA VAL A 144 12.28 -64.81 24.08
C VAL A 144 12.49 -65.05 22.58
N GLU A 145 12.72 -64.00 21.81
CA GLU A 145 13.01 -64.07 20.38
C GLU A 145 14.54 -64.18 20.17
N ASP A 146 15.00 -65.11 19.34
CA ASP A 146 16.42 -65.39 19.04
C ASP A 146 17.34 -65.65 20.25
N GLY A 147 16.79 -65.95 21.43
CA GLY A 147 17.54 -66.21 22.66
C GLY A 147 17.72 -65.00 23.57
N ALA A 148 17.08 -63.86 23.29
CA ALA A 148 17.08 -62.69 24.16
C ALA A 148 15.67 -62.10 24.38
N LEU A 149 15.39 -61.59 25.58
CA LEU A 149 14.14 -60.87 25.87
C LEU A 149 14.29 -59.39 25.53
N ARG A 150 13.36 -58.85 24.73
CA ARG A 150 13.40 -57.46 24.29
C ARG A 150 12.72 -56.52 25.29
N ILE A 151 13.45 -55.51 25.76
CA ILE A 151 12.98 -54.51 26.73
C ILE A 151 13.06 -53.10 26.13
N ARG A 152 12.01 -52.29 26.30
CA ARG A 152 11.99 -50.86 25.96
C ARG A 152 11.99 -50.03 27.24
N PHE A 153 12.88 -49.04 27.31
CA PHE A 153 12.96 -48.07 28.40
C PHE A 153 12.31 -46.74 27.99
N ASP A 154 11.48 -46.17 28.87
CA ASP A 154 10.80 -44.86 28.70
C ASP A 154 11.27 -43.84 29.77
N ASN A 155 11.31 -42.54 29.44
CA ASN A 155 11.96 -41.47 30.23
C ASN A 155 10.97 -40.62 31.08
N ILE A 156 11.39 -40.09 32.25
CA ILE A 156 10.50 -39.37 33.23
C ILE A 156 10.97 -37.92 33.58
N PHE A 157 12.02 -37.35 32.96
CA PHE A 157 12.52 -36.00 33.32
C PHE A 157 12.68 -35.02 32.13
N SER A 158 12.57 -33.71 32.40
CA SER A 158 13.06 -32.61 31.55
C SER A 158 14.10 -31.81 32.32
N THR A 159 15.09 -31.22 31.63
CA THR A 159 16.14 -30.42 32.26
C THR A 159 16.21 -29.04 31.61
N LEU A 160 15.95 -27.98 32.38
CA LEU A 160 16.20 -26.60 31.95
C LEU A 160 17.63 -26.18 32.34
N GLU A 161 18.60 -26.32 31.45
CA GLU A 161 19.92 -25.74 31.71
C GLU A 161 19.91 -24.24 31.40
N LEU A 162 19.88 -23.41 32.45
CA LEU A 162 20.11 -21.98 32.34
C LEU A 162 21.63 -21.73 32.30
N ARG A 163 22.10 -20.84 31.41
CA ARG A 163 23.38 -20.18 31.66
C ARG A 163 23.12 -18.69 31.78
N ILE A 164 23.58 -18.14 32.89
CA ILE A 164 23.65 -16.70 33.13
C ILE A 164 24.98 -16.29 32.52
N ASP A 165 24.93 -15.54 31.43
CA ASP A 165 26.12 -14.93 30.82
C ASP A 165 26.05 -13.43 31.10
N PRO A 166 26.70 -12.92 32.17
CA PRO A 166 26.77 -11.49 32.41
C PRO A 166 27.66 -10.92 31.32
N ALA A 167 27.04 -10.36 30.28
CA ALA A 167 27.72 -9.79 29.12
C ALA A 167 28.82 -8.81 29.54
N GLY A 168 30.06 -9.29 29.63
CA GLY A 168 31.29 -8.49 29.67
C GLY A 168 31.47 -7.45 30.79
N LYS A 169 30.51 -7.26 31.70
CA LYS A 169 30.64 -6.38 32.87
C LYS A 169 30.28 -7.14 34.15
N PRO A 170 31.15 -7.11 35.18
CA PRO A 170 30.81 -7.65 36.48
C PRO A 170 29.59 -6.89 37.03
N SER A 171 28.57 -7.63 37.44
CA SER A 171 27.51 -7.09 38.31
C SER A 171 28.17 -6.41 39.52
N PRO A 172 27.73 -5.21 39.94
CA PRO A 172 28.29 -4.52 41.10
C PRO A 172 28.03 -5.27 42.43
N SER A 173 27.13 -6.25 42.43
CA SER A 173 26.79 -7.08 43.59
C SER A 173 26.67 -8.57 43.20
N PRO A 174 27.11 -9.52 44.05
CA PRO A 174 26.96 -10.96 43.82
C PRO A 174 25.51 -11.40 43.67
N ILE A 175 25.28 -12.53 42.98
CA ILE A 175 23.95 -13.12 42.87
C ILE A 175 23.56 -13.76 44.20
N LYS A 176 22.38 -13.41 44.71
CA LYS A 176 21.78 -13.95 45.93
C LYS A 176 20.84 -15.11 45.63
N SER A 177 19.95 -14.99 44.64
CA SER A 177 18.96 -16.04 44.33
C SER A 177 18.43 -16.02 42.90
N LEU A 178 17.85 -17.14 42.47
CA LEU A 178 17.07 -17.32 41.25
C LEU A 178 15.66 -17.81 41.62
N THR A 179 14.61 -17.13 41.19
CA THR A 179 13.22 -17.47 41.51
C THR A 179 12.44 -17.75 40.22
N LEU A 180 11.81 -18.90 40.06
CA LEU A 180 10.91 -19.20 38.95
C LEU A 180 9.46 -19.27 39.45
N GLU A 181 8.55 -18.52 38.83
CA GLU A 181 7.14 -18.41 39.24
C GLU A 181 6.22 -18.23 38.02
N PRO A 182 4.88 -18.33 38.16
CA PRO A 182 3.98 -17.97 37.07
C PRO A 182 4.11 -16.48 36.80
N ALA A 183 4.01 -16.09 35.53
CA ALA A 183 4.02 -14.68 35.17
C ALA A 183 2.85 -13.92 35.82
N GLU A 184 1.69 -14.58 35.98
CA GLU A 184 0.55 -14.07 36.76
C GLU A 184 -0.06 -15.17 37.65
N GLY A 185 -0.22 -14.88 38.95
CA GLY A 185 -0.64 -15.86 39.95
C GLY A 185 -2.10 -16.31 39.86
N SER A 186 -2.98 -15.51 39.23
CA SER A 186 -4.41 -15.82 39.03
C SER A 186 -4.68 -16.79 37.87
N GLU A 187 -3.67 -17.05 37.04
CA GLU A 187 -3.79 -17.72 35.74
C GLU A 187 -3.04 -19.07 35.69
N PHE A 188 -2.64 -19.58 36.85
CA PHE A 188 -1.92 -20.84 36.98
C PHE A 188 -2.83 -21.97 37.45
N GLU A 189 -2.89 -23.05 36.68
CA GLU A 189 -3.59 -24.29 37.04
C GLU A 189 -2.57 -25.43 37.20
N GLY A 190 -2.45 -25.96 38.43
CA GLY A 190 -1.53 -27.05 38.75
C GLY A 190 -0.67 -26.79 40.00
N CYS A 191 0.39 -27.58 40.18
CA CYS A 191 1.37 -27.40 41.25
C CYS A 191 2.79 -27.66 40.75
N LEU A 192 3.75 -26.78 41.08
CA LEU A 192 5.18 -27.07 40.98
C LEU A 192 5.58 -27.82 42.27
N ALA A 193 5.29 -29.13 42.33
CA ALA A 193 5.57 -29.95 43.52
C ALA A 193 6.82 -30.82 43.34
N PHE A 194 7.66 -30.90 44.38
CA PHE A 194 8.82 -31.81 44.46
C PHE A 194 8.61 -32.82 45.60
N ARG A 195 8.90 -34.11 45.35
CA ARG A 195 9.08 -35.11 46.41
C ARG A 195 10.21 -36.09 46.05
N GLY A 196 11.28 -36.04 46.82
CA GLY A 196 12.40 -36.98 46.78
C GLY A 196 13.57 -36.49 47.66
N THR A 197 14.28 -37.40 48.35
CA THR A 197 15.51 -37.10 49.08
C THR A 197 16.69 -37.15 48.10
N VAL A 198 17.40 -36.02 47.96
CA VAL A 198 18.73 -35.94 47.36
C VAL A 198 19.67 -35.35 48.42
N ASP A 199 20.96 -35.66 48.34
CA ASP A 199 22.01 -35.12 49.20
C ASP A 199 21.87 -33.58 49.37
N PRO A 200 21.71 -33.06 50.61
CA PRO A 200 21.56 -31.62 50.87
C PRO A 200 22.71 -30.75 50.36
N SER A 201 23.90 -31.32 50.15
CA SER A 201 25.06 -30.61 49.58
C SER A 201 24.98 -30.45 48.05
N THR A 202 24.03 -31.13 47.40
CA THR A 202 23.81 -31.09 45.94
C THR A 202 22.41 -30.58 45.57
N LEU A 203 21.53 -30.32 46.54
CA LEU A 203 20.20 -29.75 46.33
C LEU A 203 20.17 -28.24 46.56
N ALA A 204 19.91 -27.54 45.47
CA ALA A 204 19.43 -26.19 45.43
C ALA A 204 17.89 -26.20 45.38
N LEU A 205 17.23 -25.37 46.21
CA LEU A 205 15.78 -25.05 46.27
C LEU A 205 15.03 -25.60 47.49
N ALA A 206 14.33 -24.73 48.23
CA ALA A 206 13.39 -25.09 49.30
C ALA A 206 11.94 -24.92 48.83
N ALA A 207 11.07 -25.88 49.15
CA ALA A 207 9.63 -25.78 48.91
C ALA A 207 8.96 -24.91 50.00
N ALA A 208 7.86 -24.21 49.66
CA ALA A 208 6.99 -23.57 50.64
C ALA A 208 6.41 -24.60 51.63
N GLU A 209 6.17 -24.20 52.88
CA GLU A 209 5.88 -25.05 54.06
C GLU A 209 4.76 -26.10 53.90
N ASN A 210 3.98 -26.11 52.82
CA ASN A 210 2.85 -27.03 52.60
C ASN A 210 2.88 -27.82 51.27
N GLY A 211 4.00 -27.83 50.53
CA GLY A 211 4.15 -28.72 49.35
C GLY A 211 3.25 -28.40 48.14
N THR A 212 2.51 -27.29 48.17
CA THR A 212 1.80 -26.69 47.03
C THR A 212 2.25 -25.24 46.90
N GLY A 213 3.11 -24.94 45.92
CA GLY A 213 3.58 -23.60 45.64
C GLY A 213 3.70 -23.38 44.14
N ASN A 214 3.51 -22.14 43.72
CA ASN A 214 3.66 -21.75 42.31
C ASN A 214 5.08 -21.21 42.04
N THR A 215 5.88 -21.00 43.08
CA THR A 215 7.18 -20.33 43.03
C THR A 215 8.32 -21.26 43.50
N LEU A 216 9.48 -21.16 42.83
CA LEU A 216 10.65 -22.01 43.00
C LEU A 216 11.90 -21.13 43.20
N VAL A 217 12.51 -21.11 44.40
CA VAL A 217 13.57 -20.15 44.77
C VAL A 217 14.91 -20.83 45.08
N ARG A 218 15.97 -20.55 44.30
CA ARG A 218 17.35 -21.06 44.43
C ARG A 218 18.23 -19.97 44.99
N THR A 219 18.50 -20.03 46.28
CA THR A 219 19.56 -19.21 46.88
C THR A 219 20.92 -19.74 46.43
N LEU A 220 21.80 -18.84 45.99
CA LEU A 220 23.17 -19.17 45.63
C LEU A 220 24.12 -18.87 46.80
N PRO A 221 25.20 -19.64 46.99
CA PRO A 221 26.22 -19.31 47.98
C PRO A 221 26.80 -17.91 47.77
N ALA A 222 27.20 -17.26 48.88
CA ALA A 222 28.00 -16.04 48.82
C ALA A 222 29.24 -16.27 47.95
N GLU A 223 29.59 -15.30 47.10
CA GLU A 223 30.68 -15.37 46.11
C GLU A 223 30.45 -16.27 44.88
N THR A 224 29.20 -16.64 44.56
CA THR A 224 28.92 -17.35 43.30
C THR A 224 29.34 -16.51 42.08
N ASP A 225 30.26 -17.05 41.29
CA ASP A 225 30.74 -16.42 40.06
C ASP A 225 29.61 -16.33 39.02
N ALA A 226 29.08 -15.12 38.85
CA ALA A 226 28.03 -14.84 37.88
C ALA A 226 28.46 -15.13 36.44
N THR A 227 29.77 -15.18 36.14
CA THR A 227 30.29 -15.44 34.79
C THR A 227 30.24 -16.91 34.38
N GLN A 228 29.90 -17.81 35.31
CA GLN A 228 29.75 -19.24 35.05
C GLN A 228 28.28 -19.64 34.92
N ALA A 229 28.03 -20.57 33.99
CA ALA A 229 26.72 -21.17 33.76
C ALA A 229 26.08 -21.72 35.05
N GLN A 230 24.84 -21.31 35.33
CA GLN A 230 24.08 -21.75 36.51
C GLN A 230 22.91 -22.65 36.12
N THR A 231 23.04 -23.97 36.29
CA THR A 231 21.98 -24.92 35.91
C THR A 231 20.81 -24.93 36.91
N LEU A 232 19.56 -24.89 36.42
CA LEU A 232 18.33 -25.04 37.23
C LEU A 232 17.47 -26.20 36.71
N LYS A 233 17.56 -27.38 37.32
CA LYS A 233 16.74 -28.54 36.90
C LYS A 233 15.30 -28.40 37.40
N ILE A 234 14.31 -28.61 36.52
CA ILE A 234 12.89 -28.52 36.86
C ILE A 234 12.22 -29.85 36.47
N PRO A 235 11.53 -30.55 37.39
CA PRO A 235 10.79 -31.76 37.08
C PRO A 235 9.57 -31.46 36.20
N VAL A 236 9.18 -32.41 35.35
CA VAL A 236 7.99 -32.29 34.52
C VAL A 236 6.76 -32.52 35.38
N GLY A 237 5.95 -31.47 35.57
CA GLY A 237 4.71 -31.52 36.35
C GLY A 237 3.47 -31.23 35.50
N ARG A 238 2.29 -31.53 36.06
CA ARG A 238 0.98 -31.15 35.53
C ARG A 238 0.77 -29.65 35.79
N PHE A 239 1.10 -28.81 34.83
CA PHE A 239 0.81 -27.38 34.93
C PHE A 239 0.45 -26.75 33.59
N SER A 240 -0.44 -25.77 33.67
CA SER A 240 -0.80 -24.85 32.60
C SER A 240 -0.73 -23.41 33.09
N SER A 241 -0.28 -22.51 32.22
CA SER A 241 -0.22 -21.07 32.49
C SER A 241 -0.60 -20.30 31.24
N SER A 242 -1.70 -19.55 31.29
CA SER A 242 -2.08 -18.65 30.19
C SER A 242 -1.14 -17.46 30.07
N ALA A 243 -0.49 -17.03 31.16
CA ALA A 243 0.49 -15.93 31.16
C ALA A 243 1.95 -16.37 30.93
N GLY A 244 2.27 -17.68 31.02
CA GLY A 244 3.63 -18.21 30.92
C GLY A 244 4.37 -18.30 32.28
N LEU A 245 5.71 -18.39 32.24
CA LEU A 245 6.58 -18.48 33.44
C LEU A 245 7.59 -17.34 33.47
N LYS A 246 7.87 -16.82 34.67
CA LYS A 246 8.81 -15.74 34.96
C LYS A 246 9.97 -16.24 35.83
N LEU A 247 11.19 -15.89 35.47
CA LEU A 247 12.43 -16.16 36.19
C LEU A 247 13.02 -14.83 36.69
N THR A 248 13.28 -14.73 37.99
CA THR A 248 13.80 -13.55 38.67
C THR A 248 15.18 -13.85 39.27
N LEU A 249 16.20 -13.10 38.85
CA LEU A 249 17.54 -13.09 39.42
C LEU A 249 17.64 -11.99 40.48
N THR A 250 17.93 -12.31 41.74
CA THR A 250 18.12 -11.33 42.82
C THR A 250 19.59 -11.25 43.22
N LEU A 251 20.12 -10.04 43.41
CA LEU A 251 21.47 -9.77 43.90
C LEU A 251 21.49 -9.59 45.43
N GLU A 252 22.68 -9.60 46.04
CA GLU A 252 22.84 -9.39 47.50
C GLU A 252 22.41 -8.00 47.96
N ASP A 253 22.56 -6.97 47.11
CA ASP A 253 22.12 -5.60 47.37
C ASP A 253 20.58 -5.41 47.29
N GLY A 254 19.84 -6.46 46.94
CA GLY A 254 18.38 -6.45 46.80
C GLY A 254 17.88 -6.13 45.39
N THR A 255 18.75 -5.81 44.44
CA THR A 255 18.37 -5.61 43.04
C THR A 255 17.84 -6.91 42.44
N ALA A 256 16.76 -6.85 41.66
CA ALA A 256 16.17 -8.01 40.98
C ALA A 256 16.04 -7.76 39.47
N TYR A 257 16.35 -8.78 38.67
CA TYR A 257 16.16 -8.80 37.22
C TYR A 257 15.16 -9.91 36.88
N GLU A 258 14.07 -9.56 36.21
CA GLU A 258 13.03 -10.51 35.85
C GLU A 258 13.05 -10.84 34.36
N ARG A 259 12.63 -12.05 34.00
CA ARG A 259 12.53 -12.51 32.62
C ARG A 259 11.40 -13.51 32.47
N ASN A 260 10.51 -13.28 31.52
CA ASN A 260 9.61 -14.34 31.07
C ASN A 260 10.44 -15.39 30.32
N VAL A 261 10.55 -16.57 30.91
CA VAL A 261 11.27 -17.70 30.31
C VAL A 261 10.34 -18.55 29.43
N TRP A 262 9.02 -18.31 29.48
CA TRP A 262 8.01 -19.00 28.65
C TRP A 262 6.88 -18.07 28.22
N GLN A 263 6.38 -18.25 26.99
CA GLN A 263 5.26 -17.52 26.41
C GLN A 263 3.90 -17.94 27.02
N SER A 264 2.89 -17.10 26.80
CA SER A 264 1.49 -17.33 27.15
C SER A 264 0.94 -18.64 26.54
N GLY A 265 0.01 -19.30 27.23
CA GLY A 265 -0.68 -20.50 26.75
C GLY A 265 0.11 -21.80 26.94
N LEU A 266 1.06 -21.83 27.89
CA LEU A 266 1.85 -23.01 28.19
C LEU A 266 0.96 -24.11 28.76
N THR A 267 0.95 -25.27 28.10
CA THR A 267 0.40 -26.53 28.63
C THR A 267 1.47 -27.61 28.45
N THR A 268 1.95 -28.18 29.56
CA THR A 268 3.07 -29.14 29.54
C THR A 268 2.65 -30.60 29.50
N TYR A 269 1.34 -30.88 29.53
CA TYR A 269 0.80 -32.23 29.60
C TYR A 269 -0.43 -32.43 28.70
N GLN A 270 -0.65 -33.66 28.26
CA GLN A 270 -1.90 -34.15 27.69
C GLN A 270 -2.34 -35.41 28.42
N GLU A 271 -3.65 -35.54 28.63
CA GLU A 271 -4.27 -36.70 29.26
C GLU A 271 -5.34 -37.25 28.31
N ALA A 272 -5.17 -38.49 27.85
CA ALA A 272 -6.13 -39.15 26.96
C ALA A 272 -6.22 -40.64 27.32
N GLU A 273 -7.44 -41.15 27.52
CA GLU A 273 -7.72 -42.57 27.83
C GLU A 273 -6.95 -43.10 29.07
N GLY A 274 -6.71 -42.24 30.06
CA GLY A 274 -5.92 -42.60 31.26
C GLY A 274 -4.42 -42.69 31.03
N LYS A 275 -3.93 -42.31 29.85
CA LYS A 275 -2.50 -42.14 29.56
C LYS A 275 -2.11 -40.68 29.73
N PHE A 276 -1.09 -40.47 30.55
CA PHE A 276 -0.43 -39.19 30.73
C PHE A 276 0.75 -39.07 29.75
N SER A 277 0.80 -38.00 28.97
CA SER A 277 1.97 -37.64 28.17
C SER A 277 2.39 -36.21 28.52
N ALA A 278 3.70 -35.99 28.65
CA ALA A 278 4.22 -34.66 28.97
C ALA A 278 5.25 -34.22 27.95
N LYS A 279 5.24 -32.92 27.64
CA LYS A 279 6.10 -32.33 26.62
C LYS A 279 7.50 -32.11 27.21
N HIS A 280 8.52 -32.69 26.57
CA HIS A 280 9.92 -32.46 26.96
C HIS A 280 10.35 -31.05 26.63
N ILE A 281 11.13 -30.43 27.52
CA ILE A 281 11.52 -29.04 27.43
C ILE A 281 13.04 -28.92 27.22
N ALA A 282 13.44 -28.26 26.12
CA ALA A 282 14.84 -28.11 25.72
C ALA A 282 15.61 -27.02 26.51
N ARG A 283 16.94 -27.17 26.54
CA ARG A 283 17.94 -26.22 27.07
C ARG A 283 17.80 -24.82 26.44
N ALA A 284 17.77 -23.78 27.28
CA ALA A 284 17.64 -22.38 26.85
C ALA A 284 18.61 -21.46 27.60
N LEU A 285 19.37 -20.66 26.85
CA LEU A 285 20.33 -19.69 27.38
C LEU A 285 19.61 -18.38 27.71
N TYR A 286 19.66 -17.96 28.99
CA TYR A 286 19.05 -16.70 29.41
C TYR A 286 20.08 -15.73 29.97
N ASN A 287 20.49 -14.80 29.12
CA ASN A 287 21.39 -13.72 29.50
C ASN A 287 20.63 -12.63 30.30
N PHE A 288 20.83 -12.52 31.61
CA PHE A 288 20.33 -11.41 32.44
C PHE A 288 21.18 -10.14 32.25
N VAL A 289 21.06 -9.51 31.09
CA VAL A 289 21.54 -8.13 30.89
C VAL A 289 20.56 -7.20 31.62
N PRO A 290 21.01 -6.16 32.33
CA PRO A 290 20.14 -5.01 32.60
C PRO A 290 19.48 -4.61 31.27
N SER A 291 18.15 -4.62 31.20
CA SER A 291 17.50 -4.25 29.95
C SER A 291 17.93 -2.81 29.63
N HIS A 292 18.49 -2.62 28.44
CA HIS A 292 18.88 -1.30 27.93
C HIS A 292 17.70 -0.32 27.87
N PHE A 293 16.49 -0.87 27.91
CA PHE A 293 15.21 -0.18 27.86
C PHE A 293 14.27 -0.79 28.91
N SER A 294 12.99 -0.45 28.88
CA SER A 294 11.94 -1.06 29.73
C SER A 294 11.74 -2.57 29.54
N GLY A 295 12.42 -3.21 28.58
CA GLY A 295 12.44 -4.66 28.39
C GLY A 295 12.88 -5.08 26.99
N GLY A 296 12.85 -6.39 26.73
CA GLY A 296 13.05 -6.99 25.41
C GLY A 296 14.50 -7.20 24.97
N ARG A 297 14.68 -7.88 23.83
CA ARG A 297 16.01 -8.24 23.25
C ARG A 297 16.27 -7.67 21.86
N GLY A 298 15.35 -6.86 21.34
CA GLY A 298 15.49 -6.25 20.02
C GLY A 298 15.30 -7.21 18.85
N THR A 299 14.74 -8.40 19.10
CA THR A 299 14.40 -9.38 18.06
C THR A 299 12.93 -9.26 17.67
N GLU A 300 12.50 -9.85 16.55
CA GLU A 300 11.10 -9.80 16.14
C GLU A 300 10.13 -10.41 17.15
N ALA A 301 10.51 -11.55 17.73
CA ALA A 301 9.71 -12.25 18.73
C ALA A 301 9.82 -11.65 20.14
N ASP A 302 10.80 -10.76 20.35
CA ASP A 302 11.09 -10.11 21.63
C ASP A 302 11.68 -8.71 21.40
N PRO A 303 10.87 -7.73 20.95
CA PRO A 303 11.31 -6.38 20.62
C PRO A 303 11.73 -5.60 21.86
N TYR A 304 12.63 -4.63 21.72
CA TYR A 304 12.94 -3.70 22.81
C TYR A 304 11.71 -2.86 23.17
N LEU A 305 11.36 -2.83 24.46
CA LEU A 305 10.18 -2.12 24.96
C LEU A 305 10.53 -0.69 25.34
N ILE A 306 9.80 0.27 24.77
CA ILE A 306 10.00 1.70 25.00
C ILE A 306 8.82 2.26 25.79
N GLY A 307 9.05 2.57 27.08
CA GLY A 307 8.01 3.04 28.00
C GLY A 307 8.26 4.44 28.57
N SER A 308 9.45 5.02 28.36
CA SER A 308 9.86 6.26 29.03
C SER A 308 10.69 7.19 28.15
N VAL A 309 10.85 8.44 28.61
CA VAL A 309 11.78 9.41 28.02
C VAL A 309 13.22 8.91 28.07
N ASP A 310 13.61 8.21 29.14
CA ASP A 310 14.95 7.66 29.31
C ASP A 310 15.26 6.53 28.31
N ASP A 311 14.27 5.68 27.99
CA ASP A 311 14.41 4.66 26.95
C ASP A 311 14.70 5.30 25.58
N LEU A 312 13.99 6.38 25.24
CA LEU A 312 14.18 7.10 23.98
C LEU A 312 15.53 7.81 23.90
N ASN A 313 15.96 8.45 25.00
CA ASN A 313 17.27 9.07 25.08
C ASN A 313 18.41 8.04 25.00
N THR A 314 18.21 6.86 25.61
CA THR A 314 19.13 5.73 25.51
C THR A 314 19.23 5.23 24.07
N LEU A 315 18.09 5.08 23.39
CA LEU A 315 18.05 4.66 21.98
C LEU A 315 18.80 5.65 21.09
N SER A 316 18.54 6.95 21.26
CA SER A 316 19.26 8.01 20.54
C SER A 316 20.77 7.90 20.75
N THR A 317 21.21 7.66 21.99
CA THR A 317 22.63 7.56 22.35
C THR A 317 23.30 6.33 21.71
N TYR A 318 22.65 5.16 21.78
CA TYR A 318 23.21 3.91 21.24
C TYR A 318 23.27 3.92 19.73
N VAL A 319 22.23 4.41 19.05
CA VAL A 319 22.23 4.55 17.60
C VAL A 319 23.33 5.51 17.14
N ALA A 320 23.65 6.55 17.92
CA ALA A 320 24.73 7.48 17.63
C ALA A 320 26.14 6.90 17.86
N SER A 321 26.30 5.85 18.67
CA SER A 321 27.63 5.30 19.01
C SER A 321 28.26 4.51 17.85
N MET A 322 29.58 4.60 17.71
CA MET A 322 30.36 3.83 16.73
C MET A 322 31.04 2.60 17.34
N ASP A 323 30.84 2.34 18.64
CA ASP A 323 31.34 1.11 19.25
C ASP A 323 30.57 -0.09 18.70
N GLU A 324 31.30 -1.17 18.37
CA GLU A 324 30.73 -2.40 17.80
C GLU A 324 29.62 -3.00 18.67
N GLU A 325 29.71 -2.80 20.00
CA GLU A 325 28.72 -3.20 20.99
C GLU A 325 27.33 -2.58 20.73
N TYR A 326 27.26 -1.33 20.24
CA TYR A 326 26.00 -0.61 20.06
C TYR A 326 25.49 -0.60 18.62
N LEU A 327 26.24 -1.14 17.66
CA LEU A 327 25.79 -1.27 16.27
C LEU A 327 24.47 -2.05 16.11
N PRO A 328 24.20 -3.15 16.86
CA PRO A 328 22.96 -3.92 16.72
C PRO A 328 21.66 -3.12 16.99
N PHE A 329 21.70 -2.07 17.80
CA PHE A 329 20.54 -1.21 18.07
C PHE A 329 20.08 -0.42 16.84
N ARG A 330 20.90 -0.34 15.78
CA ARG A 330 20.50 0.32 14.54
C ARG A 330 19.51 -0.49 13.73
N THR A 331 19.48 -1.82 13.90
CA THR A 331 18.70 -2.75 13.06
C THR A 331 17.66 -3.55 13.84
N ALA A 332 17.53 -3.29 15.14
CA ALA A 332 16.67 -4.02 16.06
C ALA A 332 15.17 -3.69 15.89
N TYR A 333 14.34 -4.47 16.59
CA TYR A 333 12.89 -4.29 16.69
C TYR A 333 12.54 -3.57 17.99
N TYR A 334 11.59 -2.65 17.92
CA TYR A 334 11.15 -1.78 19.02
C TYR A 334 9.63 -1.74 19.09
N GLU A 335 9.07 -1.80 20.30
CA GLU A 335 7.66 -1.60 20.58
C GLU A 335 7.45 -0.58 21.70
N GLN A 336 6.59 0.41 21.47
CA GLN A 336 6.19 1.35 22.51
C GLN A 336 5.12 0.71 23.40
N ILE A 337 5.26 0.87 24.72
CA ILE A 337 4.38 0.24 25.73
C ILE A 337 3.60 1.23 26.59
N ALA A 338 3.85 2.54 26.44
CA ALA A 338 3.17 3.59 27.19
C ALA A 338 3.15 4.91 26.41
N ASN A 339 2.26 5.84 26.78
CA ASN A 339 2.38 7.23 26.35
C ASN A 339 3.63 7.86 27.00
N ILE A 340 4.38 8.65 26.25
CA ILE A 340 5.63 9.27 26.68
C ILE A 340 5.49 10.78 26.57
N ASP A 341 5.41 11.45 27.72
CA ASP A 341 5.39 12.89 27.82
C ASP A 341 6.81 13.41 28.12
N PHE A 342 7.33 14.29 27.27
CA PHE A 342 8.63 14.93 27.46
C PHE A 342 8.56 16.13 28.41
N ASP A 343 7.37 16.64 28.75
CA ASP A 343 7.17 17.84 29.57
C ASP A 343 8.01 19.04 29.09
N GLY A 344 8.11 19.21 27.76
CA GLY A 344 8.92 20.25 27.13
C GLY A 344 10.43 20.00 27.11
N ALA A 345 10.91 18.84 27.59
CA ALA A 345 12.31 18.46 27.52
C ALA A 345 12.80 18.34 26.08
N THR A 346 14.10 18.63 25.89
CA THR A 346 14.75 18.54 24.59
C THR A 346 15.11 17.10 24.25
N PHE A 347 14.80 16.67 23.03
CA PHE A 347 15.17 15.37 22.50
C PHE A 347 16.25 15.48 21.42
N SER A 348 17.21 14.56 21.43
CA SER A 348 18.19 14.40 20.35
C SER A 348 17.67 13.37 19.35
N SER A 349 17.78 13.69 18.05
CA SER A 349 17.34 12.77 16.99
C SER A 349 18.06 11.42 17.05
N ILE A 350 17.28 10.34 16.92
CA ILE A 350 17.80 8.99 16.70
C ILE A 350 18.38 8.91 15.29
N GLY A 351 19.58 8.39 15.13
CA GLY A 351 20.13 8.20 13.79
C GLY A 351 20.61 9.50 13.12
N ASN A 352 21.22 10.40 13.90
CA ASN A 352 21.75 11.66 13.42
C ASN A 352 23.27 11.55 13.15
N THR A 353 23.76 11.95 11.97
CA THR A 353 25.19 11.85 11.62
C THR A 353 25.96 13.11 11.98
N ASN A 354 27.15 12.93 12.58
CA ASN A 354 28.22 13.92 12.48
C ASN A 354 28.91 13.79 11.10
N ALA A 355 29.43 14.88 10.53
CA ALA A 355 29.94 14.95 9.14
C ALA A 355 31.08 13.97 8.79
N THR A 356 31.62 13.23 9.77
CA THR A 356 32.74 12.30 9.64
C THR A 356 32.35 10.82 9.74
N ALA A 357 31.08 10.47 10.01
CA ALA A 357 30.68 9.08 10.24
C ALA A 357 29.38 8.69 9.48
N PRO A 358 29.47 8.07 8.29
CA PRO A 358 28.33 7.78 7.41
C PRO A 358 27.44 6.60 7.85
N TYR A 359 27.56 6.11 9.09
CA TYR A 359 26.93 4.85 9.52
C TYR A 359 25.88 4.98 10.63
N SER A 360 25.63 6.16 11.20
CA SER A 360 24.64 6.34 12.28
C SER A 360 23.21 6.51 11.77
N PHE A 361 22.77 5.74 10.78
CA PHE A 361 21.38 5.76 10.34
C PHE A 361 20.54 4.78 11.16
N PHE A 362 19.24 5.06 11.29
CA PHE A 362 18.31 4.10 11.87
C PHE A 362 17.78 3.17 10.79
N CYS A 363 17.98 1.87 10.98
CA CYS A 363 17.61 0.79 10.07
C CYS A 363 16.64 -0.23 10.71
N GLY A 364 16.14 0.08 11.91
CA GLY A 364 15.33 -0.81 12.73
C GLY A 364 13.85 -0.75 12.39
N LYS A 365 13.07 -1.54 13.13
CA LYS A 365 11.60 -1.59 13.02
C LYS A 365 11.02 -1.05 14.31
N TYR A 366 10.26 0.03 14.22
CA TYR A 366 9.68 0.69 15.39
C TYR A 366 8.16 0.71 15.25
N ASP A 367 7.46 0.04 16.16
CA ASP A 367 6.01 0.05 16.27
C ASP A 367 5.58 0.88 17.49
N GLY A 368 4.94 2.03 17.23
CA GLY A 368 4.40 2.89 18.29
C GLY A 368 3.17 2.33 19.00
N LYS A 369 2.58 1.22 18.51
CA LYS A 369 1.35 0.58 19.03
C LYS A 369 0.17 1.56 19.23
N GLY A 370 0.22 2.73 18.61
CA GLY A 370 -0.78 3.79 18.78
C GLY A 370 -0.69 4.59 20.08
N TYR A 371 0.36 4.43 20.89
CA TYR A 371 0.68 5.29 22.03
C TYR A 371 1.20 6.65 21.55
N LYS A 372 1.08 7.66 22.41
CA LYS A 372 1.48 9.05 22.14
C LYS A 372 2.91 9.33 22.59
N ILE A 373 3.59 10.18 21.83
CA ILE A 373 4.77 10.94 22.25
C ILE A 373 4.37 12.41 22.25
N GLU A 374 4.44 13.08 23.40
CA GLU A 374 3.87 14.42 23.57
C GLU A 374 4.82 15.45 24.19
N ASN A 375 4.54 16.73 23.92
CA ASN A 375 5.27 17.90 24.43
C ASN A 375 6.79 17.87 24.16
N ILE A 376 7.19 17.32 23.02
CA ILE A 376 8.60 17.14 22.66
C ILE A 376 9.16 18.33 21.86
N VAL A 377 10.35 18.78 22.25
CA VAL A 377 11.15 19.74 21.47
C VAL A 377 12.36 19.02 20.87
N ILE A 378 12.40 18.87 19.55
CA ILE A 378 13.54 18.22 18.90
C ILE A 378 14.67 19.25 18.72
N ALA A 379 15.78 19.01 19.42
CA ALA A 379 16.89 19.95 19.51
C ALA A 379 17.59 20.15 18.16
N ASN A 380 17.84 21.41 17.81
CA ASN A 380 18.63 21.77 16.63
C ASN A 380 20.12 21.47 16.87
N VAL A 381 20.75 20.78 15.93
CA VAL A 381 22.19 20.54 15.94
C VAL A 381 22.83 21.15 14.70
N ASN A 382 23.66 22.18 14.90
CA ASN A 382 24.18 23.09 13.88
C ASN A 382 25.21 22.48 12.89
N SER A 383 25.23 21.16 12.72
CA SER A 383 26.19 20.44 11.87
C SER A 383 25.57 19.33 11.02
N ASN A 384 24.30 18.99 11.24
CA ASN A 384 23.72 17.77 10.67
C ASN A 384 22.75 18.11 9.54
N LYS A 385 22.76 17.34 8.44
CA LYS A 385 21.95 17.68 7.24
C LYS A 385 20.50 17.16 7.30
N ALA A 386 20.11 16.38 8.31
CA ALA A 386 18.74 15.87 8.47
C ALA A 386 18.30 15.90 9.93
N GLN A 387 17.07 16.31 10.19
CA GLN A 387 16.50 16.50 11.53
C GLN A 387 15.07 15.95 11.61
N GLY A 388 14.80 15.17 12.64
CA GLY A 388 13.47 14.67 13.00
C GLY A 388 13.54 13.83 14.27
N PHE A 389 12.49 13.12 14.63
CA PHE A 389 12.58 12.10 15.69
C PHE A 389 13.65 11.07 15.31
N PHE A 390 13.61 10.64 14.06
CA PHE A 390 14.73 10.03 13.36
C PHE A 390 15.44 11.09 12.49
N GLY A 391 16.77 11.17 12.56
CA GLY A 391 17.56 12.01 11.66
C GLY A 391 17.54 11.42 10.25
N TYR A 392 18.17 10.26 10.10
CA TYR A 392 18.18 9.48 8.87
C TYR A 392 17.60 8.09 9.06
N LEU A 393 16.76 7.71 8.11
CA LEU A 393 16.31 6.33 7.91
C LEU A 393 17.12 5.71 6.77
N ASP A 394 17.57 4.48 6.98
CA ASP A 394 18.29 3.64 6.01
C ASP A 394 17.78 2.19 6.07
N GLY A 395 18.15 1.37 5.10
CA GLY A 395 17.80 -0.06 5.07
C GLY A 395 16.29 -0.29 4.90
N ALA A 396 15.83 -1.47 5.33
CA ALA A 396 14.41 -1.81 5.44
C ALA A 396 13.78 -1.22 6.71
N ALA A 397 14.15 0.01 7.09
CA ALA A 397 13.56 0.68 8.25
C ALA A 397 12.04 0.74 8.11
N HIS A 398 11.32 0.33 9.15
CA HIS A 398 9.85 0.34 9.17
C HIS A 398 9.39 1.06 10.42
N ILE A 399 8.84 2.25 10.25
CA ILE A 399 8.29 3.06 11.32
C ILE A 399 6.78 3.02 11.18
N LYS A 400 6.08 2.45 12.18
CA LYS A 400 4.62 2.33 12.12
C LYS A 400 3.90 2.71 13.40
N ASN A 401 2.64 3.09 13.27
CA ASN A 401 1.70 3.33 14.38
C ASN A 401 2.18 4.39 15.40
N MET A 402 3.01 5.34 14.96
CA MET A 402 3.51 6.41 15.82
C MET A 402 2.47 7.53 15.93
N LYS A 403 2.21 8.02 17.16
CA LYS A 403 1.39 9.22 17.37
C LYS A 403 2.18 10.29 18.09
N PHE A 404 2.23 11.47 17.51
CA PHE A 404 2.88 12.65 18.08
C PHE A 404 1.85 13.74 18.35
N ASP A 405 1.93 14.37 19.53
CA ASP A 405 1.13 15.55 19.87
C ASP A 405 2.05 16.69 20.37
N LYS A 406 1.82 17.91 19.89
CA LYS A 406 2.59 19.11 20.29
C LYS A 406 4.11 18.97 20.10
N VAL A 407 4.52 18.54 18.92
CA VAL A 407 5.94 18.51 18.54
C VAL A 407 6.41 19.87 18.07
N THR A 408 7.54 20.34 18.59
CA THR A 408 8.21 21.55 18.09
C THR A 408 9.58 21.23 17.50
N ILE A 409 9.82 21.70 16.28
CA ILE A 409 11.13 21.66 15.61
C ILE A 409 11.48 23.07 15.11
N ASN A 410 12.62 23.58 15.55
CA ASN A 410 13.18 24.85 15.07
C ASN A 410 14.60 24.58 14.54
N ALA A 411 14.74 24.26 13.26
CA ALA A 411 15.98 23.74 12.70
C ALA A 411 16.58 24.64 11.60
N SER A 412 17.90 24.77 11.54
CA SER A 412 18.61 25.44 10.45
C SER A 412 19.28 24.48 9.46
N THR A 413 18.96 23.19 9.58
CA THR A 413 19.55 22.07 8.82
C THR A 413 18.88 21.87 7.47
N TRP A 414 19.41 21.01 6.58
CA TRP A 414 18.92 20.91 5.20
C TRP A 414 17.59 20.16 5.04
N ASN A 415 17.37 19.05 5.75
CA ASN A 415 16.17 18.23 5.63
C ASN A 415 15.48 18.11 6.99
N VAL A 416 14.19 18.43 7.07
CA VAL A 416 13.48 18.48 8.37
C VAL A 416 12.10 17.85 8.26
N GLY A 417 11.77 16.94 9.17
CA GLY A 417 10.41 16.42 9.35
C GLY A 417 10.18 15.84 10.75
N THR A 418 8.94 15.76 11.22
CA THR A 418 8.66 15.30 12.58
C THR A 418 9.09 13.86 12.82
N ILE A 419 8.71 12.94 11.94
CA ILE A 419 9.10 11.53 12.07
C ILE A 419 10.54 11.36 11.62
N ALA A 420 10.91 11.89 10.45
CA ALA A 420 12.25 11.71 9.90
C ALA A 420 12.80 12.96 9.21
N GLY A 421 14.10 13.19 9.28
CA GLY A 421 14.75 14.20 8.45
C GLY A 421 14.90 13.74 6.99
N CYS A 422 15.42 12.54 6.78
CA CYS A 422 15.65 11.99 5.43
C CYS A 422 15.59 10.47 5.39
N ALA A 423 14.99 9.91 4.33
CA ALA A 423 15.09 8.49 3.98
C ALA A 423 16.03 8.34 2.77
N GLN A 424 17.12 7.59 2.92
CA GLN A 424 18.21 7.51 1.94
C GLN A 424 18.73 6.08 1.69
N ASN A 425 19.66 5.95 0.73
CA ASN A 425 20.29 4.72 0.21
C ASN A 425 19.39 3.81 -0.65
N THR A 426 19.84 2.58 -0.93
CA THR A 426 19.31 1.67 -1.97
C THR A 426 18.10 0.85 -1.55
N SER A 427 17.81 0.76 -0.25
CA SER A 427 16.68 0.00 0.30
C SER A 427 15.51 0.92 0.64
N THR A 428 14.29 0.39 0.59
CA THR A 428 13.07 1.17 0.80
C THR A 428 12.70 1.25 2.27
N ALA A 429 12.88 2.43 2.87
CA ALA A 429 12.28 2.75 4.16
C ALA A 429 10.75 2.87 4.02
N LEU A 430 10.01 2.47 5.05
CA LEU A 430 8.56 2.56 5.13
C LEU A 430 8.15 3.33 6.39
N ILE A 431 7.41 4.43 6.21
CA ILE A 431 6.70 5.13 7.28
C ILE A 431 5.22 4.90 7.06
N GLU A 432 4.55 4.25 8.00
CA GLU A 432 3.18 3.76 7.84
C GLU A 432 2.31 4.11 9.05
N ASN A 433 1.09 4.61 8.82
CA ASN A 433 0.12 4.85 9.90
C ASN A 433 0.68 5.73 11.04
N CYS A 434 1.43 6.77 10.67
CA CYS A 434 2.04 7.71 11.62
C CYS A 434 1.32 9.05 11.59
N HIS A 435 0.97 9.59 12.77
CA HIS A 435 0.10 10.75 12.90
C HIS A 435 0.74 11.82 13.78
N VAL A 436 0.81 13.05 13.27
CA VAL A 436 1.28 14.23 14.00
C VAL A 436 0.12 15.20 14.17
N THR A 437 -0.17 15.57 15.41
CA THR A 437 -1.19 16.56 15.78
C THR A 437 -0.56 17.72 16.53
N ASN A 438 -1.11 18.93 16.36
CA ASN A 438 -0.58 20.16 16.93
C ASN A 438 0.92 20.37 16.67
N GLY A 439 1.41 19.96 15.50
CA GLY A 439 2.81 20.07 15.13
C GLY A 439 3.22 21.51 14.81
N SER A 440 4.47 21.86 15.12
CA SER A 440 5.08 23.14 14.75
C SER A 440 6.49 22.90 14.21
N VAL A 441 6.61 22.84 12.88
CA VAL A 441 7.87 22.63 12.16
C VAL A 441 8.31 23.94 11.50
N TYR A 442 9.39 24.53 12.00
CA TYR A 442 10.03 25.70 11.43
C TYR A 442 11.45 25.37 10.98
N SER A 443 11.80 25.72 9.73
CA SER A 443 13.18 25.58 9.28
C SER A 443 13.63 26.54 8.19
N SER A 444 14.91 26.93 8.21
CA SER A 444 15.57 27.60 7.09
C SER A 444 16.22 26.61 6.09
N GLY A 445 15.92 25.32 6.21
CA GLY A 445 16.44 24.21 5.42
C GLY A 445 15.92 24.10 4.00
N ASP A 446 16.57 23.26 3.18
CA ASP A 446 16.26 23.05 1.76
C ASP A 446 14.98 22.24 1.55
N ALA A 447 14.73 21.21 2.35
CA ALA A 447 13.57 20.32 2.25
C ALA A 447 12.88 20.14 3.60
N VAL A 448 11.67 20.69 3.72
CA VAL A 448 10.92 20.71 4.98
C VAL A 448 9.57 20.03 4.77
N GLY A 449 9.36 18.93 5.49
CA GLY A 449 8.11 18.17 5.54
C GLY A 449 7.50 18.22 6.94
N GLY A 450 6.20 18.05 7.07
CA GLY A 450 5.59 17.80 8.39
C GLY A 450 5.91 16.40 8.92
N ILE A 451 5.95 15.38 8.06
CA ILE A 451 6.28 13.99 8.44
C ILE A 451 7.76 13.68 8.17
N ILE A 452 8.23 13.89 6.95
CA ILE A 452 9.60 13.58 6.54
C ILE A 452 10.21 14.72 5.73
N GLY A 453 11.46 15.14 5.98
CA GLY A 453 12.06 16.23 5.19
C GLY A 453 12.28 15.87 3.72
N LYS A 454 12.97 14.74 3.48
CA LYS A 454 13.34 14.30 2.13
C LYS A 454 13.21 12.78 1.96
N ILE A 455 12.71 12.36 0.80
CA ILE A 455 12.66 10.96 0.38
C ILE A 455 13.55 10.77 -0.85
N GLN A 456 14.58 9.94 -0.74
CA GLN A 456 15.38 9.49 -1.89
C GLN A 456 14.95 8.11 -2.37
N VAL A 457 14.62 7.22 -1.42
CA VAL A 457 14.03 5.90 -1.64
C VAL A 457 13.17 5.58 -0.43
N GLY A 458 11.89 5.25 -0.64
CA GLY A 458 10.98 4.90 0.46
C GLY A 458 9.53 5.26 0.21
N THR A 459 8.67 4.78 1.10
CA THR A 459 7.22 4.98 1.05
C THR A 459 6.72 5.61 2.34
N VAL A 460 5.85 6.61 2.21
CA VAL A 460 5.05 7.17 3.30
C VAL A 460 3.58 6.83 3.03
N LYS A 461 2.96 6.04 3.88
CA LYS A 461 1.61 5.50 3.68
C LYS A 461 0.70 5.75 4.87
N GLY A 462 -0.54 6.16 4.64
CA GLY A 462 -1.54 6.26 5.70
C GLY A 462 -1.19 7.27 6.81
N CYS A 463 -0.32 8.23 6.54
CA CYS A 463 0.19 9.17 7.54
C CYS A 463 -0.60 10.49 7.52
N SER A 464 -0.69 11.18 8.66
CA SER A 464 -1.35 12.48 8.73
C SER A 464 -0.54 13.53 9.47
N TYR A 465 -0.58 14.78 8.97
CA TYR A 465 -0.01 15.93 9.66
C TYR A 465 -1.08 17.02 9.88
N SER A 466 -1.25 17.45 11.12
CA SER A 466 -2.08 18.59 11.51
C SER A 466 -1.24 19.56 12.34
N GLY A 467 -1.05 20.77 11.82
CA GLY A 467 -0.18 21.76 12.46
C GLY A 467 0.32 22.85 11.51
N THR A 468 1.45 23.45 11.86
CA THR A 468 2.13 24.47 11.05
C THR A 468 3.47 23.96 10.53
N VAL A 469 3.64 23.95 9.21
CA VAL A 469 4.94 23.80 8.55
C VAL A 469 5.32 25.14 7.94
N SER A 470 6.42 25.73 8.36
CA SER A 470 6.91 27.00 7.85
C SER A 470 8.39 26.92 7.51
N ALA A 471 8.76 27.29 6.27
CA ALA A 471 10.16 27.28 5.87
C ALA A 471 10.64 28.50 5.08
N GLY A 472 11.91 28.81 5.28
CA GLY A 472 12.60 29.96 4.67
C GLY A 472 13.13 29.72 3.25
N ASN A 473 13.33 28.46 2.86
CA ASN A 473 14.07 28.08 1.65
C ASN A 473 13.21 27.28 0.64
N VAL A 474 13.82 26.39 -0.17
CA VAL A 474 13.31 26.00 -1.49
C VAL A 474 12.16 24.99 -1.52
N ASN A 475 12.07 23.97 -0.66
CA ASN A 475 11.06 22.92 -0.82
C ASN A 475 10.26 22.70 0.47
N VAL A 476 8.95 22.92 0.42
CA VAL A 476 8.07 22.82 1.60
C VAL A 476 6.85 21.96 1.30
N GLY A 477 6.59 20.99 2.17
CA GLY A 477 5.37 20.18 2.13
C GLY A 477 4.83 19.81 3.51
N GLY A 478 3.53 19.51 3.61
CA GLY A 478 2.92 19.04 4.84
C GLY A 478 3.27 17.59 5.18
N ILE A 479 3.57 16.75 4.17
CA ILE A 479 4.11 15.39 4.39
C ILE A 479 5.60 15.39 4.15
N THR A 480 6.04 15.80 2.96
CA THR A 480 7.45 15.79 2.57
C THR A 480 7.93 17.08 1.92
N GLY A 481 9.16 17.51 2.16
CA GLY A 481 9.74 18.63 1.42
C GLY A 481 10.03 18.24 -0.03
N ARG A 482 10.68 17.08 -0.22
CA ARG A 482 11.25 16.70 -1.53
C ARG A 482 11.31 15.20 -1.76
N MET A 483 11.00 14.79 -3.00
CA MET A 483 11.11 13.41 -3.49
C MET A 483 12.06 13.36 -4.70
N ASP A 484 13.14 12.57 -4.63
CA ASP A 484 14.19 12.52 -5.67
C ASP A 484 14.17 11.27 -6.56
N GLY A 485 13.76 10.11 -6.04
CA GLY A 485 13.89 8.82 -6.72
C GLY A 485 12.60 8.30 -7.36
N ALA A 486 12.73 7.41 -8.35
CA ALA A 486 11.59 6.70 -8.95
C ALA A 486 10.85 5.77 -7.96
N ASN A 487 11.53 5.36 -6.89
CA ASN A 487 11.01 4.51 -5.82
C ASN A 487 10.62 5.33 -4.57
N CYS A 488 10.11 6.56 -4.79
CA CYS A 488 9.57 7.42 -3.74
C CYS A 488 8.04 7.44 -3.86
N PHE A 489 7.33 7.01 -2.82
CA PHE A 489 5.87 6.99 -2.85
C PHE A 489 5.28 7.69 -1.62
N VAL A 490 4.25 8.50 -1.84
CA VAL A 490 3.40 9.03 -0.77
C VAL A 490 1.96 8.66 -1.09
N THR A 491 1.33 7.85 -0.25
CA THR A 491 0.00 7.30 -0.52
C THR A 491 -0.92 7.44 0.68
N GLU A 492 -2.20 7.74 0.44
CA GLU A 492 -3.23 7.71 1.50
C GLU A 492 -2.92 8.64 2.68
N CYS A 493 -2.22 9.75 2.43
CA CYS A 493 -1.82 10.69 3.46
C CYS A 493 -2.75 11.90 3.53
N SER A 494 -2.87 12.53 4.70
CA SER A 494 -3.69 13.73 4.91
C SER A 494 -2.91 14.88 5.55
N VAL A 495 -3.23 16.12 5.14
CA VAL A 495 -2.63 17.33 5.70
C VAL A 495 -3.70 18.37 6.04
N GLU A 496 -3.64 18.86 7.27
CA GLU A 496 -4.45 19.94 7.83
C GLU A 496 -3.56 21.03 8.44
N GLY A 497 -4.14 22.22 8.67
CA GLY A 497 -3.42 23.35 9.25
C GLY A 497 -2.82 24.27 8.19
N THR A 498 -1.55 24.66 8.34
CA THR A 498 -0.90 25.66 7.47
C THR A 498 0.46 25.19 6.97
N VAL A 499 0.69 25.28 5.66
CA VAL A 499 1.99 25.06 5.02
C VAL A 499 2.42 26.35 4.34
N THR A 500 3.49 26.97 4.84
CA THR A 500 4.01 28.25 4.35
C THR A 500 5.47 28.16 3.93
N GLY A 501 5.80 28.62 2.72
CA GLY A 501 7.16 28.83 2.27
C GLY A 501 7.40 30.28 1.84
N THR A 502 8.55 30.85 2.21
CA THR A 502 8.91 32.23 1.80
C THR A 502 9.71 32.28 0.49
N ASN A 503 9.97 31.14 -0.14
CA ASN A 503 10.69 31.03 -1.42
C ASN A 503 9.84 30.24 -2.44
N ASN A 504 10.46 29.36 -3.24
CA ASN A 504 9.79 28.59 -4.27
C ASN A 504 9.21 27.26 -3.72
N GLN A 505 8.47 26.53 -4.56
CA GLN A 505 8.11 25.10 -4.43
C GLN A 505 7.45 24.73 -3.09
N VAL A 506 6.20 25.18 -2.94
CA VAL A 506 5.37 24.89 -1.77
C VAL A 506 4.19 24.02 -2.18
N GLY A 507 4.04 22.86 -1.55
CA GLY A 507 2.90 21.95 -1.72
C GLY A 507 2.21 21.64 -0.40
N GLY A 508 0.92 21.27 -0.43
CA GLY A 508 0.27 20.73 0.78
C GLY A 508 0.83 19.36 1.17
N ILE A 509 1.19 18.51 0.20
CA ILE A 509 1.85 17.21 0.44
C ILE A 509 3.36 17.31 0.22
N ALA A 510 3.80 17.83 -0.94
CA ALA A 510 5.20 17.84 -1.35
C ALA A 510 5.67 19.18 -1.96
N GLY A 511 6.85 19.67 -1.61
CA GLY A 511 7.42 20.85 -2.30
C GLY A 511 7.83 20.52 -3.74
N LEU A 512 8.66 19.49 -3.91
CA LEU A 512 9.20 19.06 -5.21
C LEU A 512 9.13 17.55 -5.37
N ILE A 513 8.69 17.10 -6.56
CA ILE A 513 8.85 15.72 -7.00
C ILE A 513 9.71 15.67 -8.27
N SER A 514 10.78 14.86 -8.23
CA SER A 514 11.65 14.58 -9.39
C SER A 514 11.43 13.17 -9.96
N GLY A 515 10.76 12.31 -9.21
CA GLY A 515 10.39 10.95 -9.59
C GLY A 515 9.36 10.38 -8.60
N GLY A 516 8.89 9.15 -8.85
CA GLY A 516 7.95 8.47 -7.95
C GLY A 516 6.50 8.90 -8.13
N GLY A 517 5.68 8.73 -7.08
CA GLY A 517 4.25 8.96 -7.14
C GLY A 517 3.62 9.46 -5.84
N ILE A 518 2.67 10.38 -5.97
CA ILE A 518 1.75 10.79 -4.90
C ILE A 518 0.35 10.35 -5.29
N THR A 519 -0.30 9.54 -4.45
CA THR A 519 -1.59 8.92 -4.79
C THR A 519 -2.58 8.98 -3.62
N SER A 520 -3.85 9.25 -3.91
CA SER A 520 -4.94 9.16 -2.91
C SER A 520 -4.73 9.98 -1.64
N CYS A 521 -4.08 11.15 -1.76
CA CYS A 521 -3.84 12.04 -0.63
C CYS A 521 -4.92 13.12 -0.51
N THR A 522 -5.19 13.56 0.71
CA THR A 522 -6.18 14.61 1.02
C THR A 522 -5.51 15.84 1.61
N VAL A 523 -5.82 17.03 1.10
CA VAL A 523 -5.32 18.30 1.64
C VAL A 523 -6.49 19.21 2.01
N ALA A 524 -6.59 19.54 3.30
CA ALA A 524 -7.47 20.56 3.85
C ALA A 524 -6.69 21.70 4.51
N ALA A 525 -5.39 21.80 4.24
CA ALA A 525 -4.52 22.85 4.75
C ALA A 525 -4.58 24.15 3.92
N THR A 526 -4.27 25.26 4.58
CA THR A 526 -3.91 26.52 3.90
C THR A 526 -2.49 26.41 3.38
N VAL A 527 -2.29 26.62 2.07
CA VAL A 527 -0.98 26.53 1.42
C VAL A 527 -0.58 27.89 0.87
N LYS A 528 0.56 28.42 1.33
CA LYS A 528 1.05 29.75 0.97
C LYS A 528 2.51 29.71 0.56
N GLY A 529 2.81 30.22 -0.63
CA GLY A 529 4.18 30.31 -1.13
C GLY A 529 4.45 31.60 -1.89
N VAL A 530 5.63 31.71 -2.52
CA VAL A 530 5.94 32.82 -3.45
C VAL A 530 5.84 32.35 -4.89
N ASN A 531 6.64 31.36 -5.32
CA ASN A 531 6.55 30.82 -6.68
C ASN A 531 6.38 29.30 -6.65
N LEU A 532 5.73 28.74 -7.68
CA LEU A 532 5.53 27.30 -7.83
C LEU A 532 4.76 26.73 -6.62
N VAL A 533 3.51 27.15 -6.47
CA VAL A 533 2.67 26.80 -5.32
C VAL A 533 1.56 25.87 -5.78
N GLY A 534 1.47 24.69 -5.17
CA GLY A 534 0.41 23.72 -5.42
C GLY A 534 -0.33 23.38 -4.14
N GLY A 535 -1.63 23.11 -4.20
CA GLY A 535 -2.32 22.55 -3.04
C GLY A 535 -1.81 21.14 -2.68
N VAL A 536 -1.28 20.38 -3.62
CA VAL A 536 -0.63 19.06 -3.36
C VAL A 536 0.87 19.15 -3.54
N VAL A 537 1.34 19.61 -4.71
CA VAL A 537 2.77 19.63 -5.06
C VAL A 537 3.22 21.00 -5.56
N GLY A 538 4.30 21.57 -5.04
CA GLY A 538 4.81 22.84 -5.59
C GLY A 538 5.28 22.72 -7.05
N ASN A 539 6.16 21.76 -7.33
CA ASN A 539 6.73 21.52 -8.66
C ASN A 539 6.87 20.03 -8.98
N ILE A 540 6.46 19.65 -10.18
CA ILE A 540 6.64 18.32 -10.77
C ILE A 540 7.76 18.39 -11.83
N ALA A 541 8.98 18.08 -11.41
CA ALA A 541 10.13 17.89 -12.28
C ALA A 541 10.19 16.48 -12.89
N GLY A 542 9.49 15.51 -12.28
CA GLY A 542 9.28 14.15 -12.77
C GLY A 542 8.40 13.35 -11.79
N GLY A 543 7.75 12.28 -12.26
CA GLY A 543 6.84 11.46 -11.44
C GLY A 543 5.35 11.70 -11.73
N THR A 544 4.48 11.22 -10.84
CA THR A 544 3.02 11.25 -11.03
C THR A 544 2.28 11.75 -9.79
N VAL A 545 1.17 12.46 -10.00
CA VAL A 545 0.22 12.84 -8.95
C VAL A 545 -1.16 12.31 -9.36
N LYS A 546 -1.76 11.48 -8.52
CA LYS A 546 -2.99 10.76 -8.86
C LYS A 546 -4.02 10.81 -7.75
N MET A 547 -5.31 10.95 -8.10
CA MET A 547 -6.44 10.73 -7.18
C MET A 547 -6.37 11.54 -5.87
N CYS A 548 -5.71 12.69 -5.91
CA CYS A 548 -5.61 13.55 -4.73
C CYS A 548 -6.82 14.48 -4.65
N THR A 549 -7.30 14.73 -3.44
CA THR A 549 -8.51 15.52 -3.19
C THR A 549 -8.19 16.73 -2.31
N LEU A 550 -8.71 17.89 -2.69
CA LEU A 550 -8.65 19.11 -1.90
C LEU A 550 -10.06 19.63 -1.65
N THR A 551 -10.37 19.89 -0.39
CA THR A 551 -11.69 20.37 0.04
C THR A 551 -11.56 21.72 0.74
N ASN A 552 -12.24 22.73 0.20
CA ASN A 552 -12.16 24.13 0.59
C ASN A 552 -10.72 24.66 0.76
N PRO A 553 -9.80 24.38 -0.19
CA PRO A 553 -8.42 24.78 0.00
C PRO A 553 -8.25 26.31 -0.10
N SER A 554 -7.27 26.84 0.63
CA SER A 554 -6.77 28.20 0.44
C SER A 554 -5.34 28.13 -0.07
N VAL A 555 -5.17 28.14 -1.40
CA VAL A 555 -3.85 28.09 -2.06
C VAL A 555 -3.50 29.47 -2.58
N SER A 556 -2.36 30.03 -2.15
CA SER A 556 -1.95 31.37 -2.58
C SER A 556 -0.45 31.51 -2.85
N GLY A 557 -0.12 32.29 -3.88
CA GLY A 557 1.26 32.66 -4.19
C GLY A 557 1.36 33.85 -5.14
N ALA A 558 2.57 34.14 -5.61
CA ALA A 558 2.83 35.16 -6.62
C ALA A 558 2.74 34.58 -8.03
N LYS A 559 3.57 33.57 -8.34
CA LYS A 559 3.71 33.04 -9.71
C LYS A 559 3.56 31.52 -9.78
N SER A 560 2.84 31.04 -10.78
CA SER A 560 2.59 29.61 -11.04
C SER A 560 1.92 28.95 -9.85
N VAL A 561 0.63 29.19 -9.72
CA VAL A 561 -0.19 28.70 -8.60
C VAL A 561 -1.23 27.71 -9.14
N GLY A 562 -1.28 26.51 -8.57
CA GLY A 562 -2.26 25.48 -8.93
C GLY A 562 -2.99 24.93 -7.72
N GLY A 563 -4.26 24.55 -7.87
CA GLY A 563 -4.96 23.82 -6.80
C GLY A 563 -4.32 22.47 -6.51
N VAL A 564 -3.71 21.80 -7.49
CA VAL A 564 -2.93 20.58 -7.30
C VAL A 564 -1.44 20.85 -7.41
N THR A 565 -0.98 21.43 -8.52
CA THR A 565 0.45 21.74 -8.71
C THR A 565 0.75 23.11 -9.29
N GLY A 566 1.79 23.77 -8.76
CA GLY A 566 2.25 25.05 -9.31
C GLY A 566 2.81 24.89 -10.73
N GLN A 567 3.59 23.84 -10.98
CA GLN A 567 4.25 23.64 -12.27
C GLN A 567 4.52 22.18 -12.61
N ILE A 568 4.51 21.86 -13.91
CA ILE A 568 5.01 20.62 -14.51
C ILE A 568 6.11 20.94 -15.53
N VAL A 569 7.32 20.40 -15.36
CA VAL A 569 8.52 20.76 -16.17
C VAL A 569 9.02 19.63 -17.08
N ALA A 570 8.64 18.37 -16.83
CA ALA A 570 8.99 17.21 -17.65
C ALA A 570 7.72 16.38 -17.98
N ALA A 571 7.90 15.12 -18.41
CA ALA A 571 6.81 14.16 -18.67
C ALA A 571 6.07 13.70 -17.40
N GLY A 572 5.97 14.58 -16.39
CA GLY A 572 5.13 14.38 -15.22
C GLY A 572 3.65 14.36 -15.60
N THR A 573 2.86 13.69 -14.77
CA THR A 573 1.42 13.53 -15.01
C THR A 573 0.61 13.91 -13.77
N VAL A 574 -0.56 14.49 -14.01
CA VAL A 574 -1.57 14.79 -12.99
C VAL A 574 -2.88 14.18 -13.43
N THR A 575 -3.37 13.16 -12.72
CA THR A 575 -4.55 12.41 -13.15
C THR A 575 -5.57 12.18 -12.03
N GLY A 576 -6.87 12.28 -12.31
CA GLY A 576 -7.91 11.90 -11.34
C GLY A 576 -8.01 12.82 -10.11
N CYS A 577 -7.38 13.99 -10.13
CA CYS A 577 -7.34 14.88 -8.95
C CYS A 577 -8.58 15.80 -8.90
N SER A 578 -9.07 16.09 -7.70
CA SER A 578 -10.27 16.89 -7.47
C SER A 578 -10.01 18.06 -6.53
N VAL A 579 -10.50 19.25 -6.88
CA VAL A 579 -10.46 20.45 -6.04
C VAL A 579 -11.87 20.99 -5.89
N THR A 580 -12.41 20.98 -4.68
CA THR A 580 -13.79 21.38 -4.39
C THR A 580 -13.84 22.56 -3.43
N GLY A 581 -14.54 23.63 -3.78
CA GLY A 581 -14.66 24.85 -3.00
C GLY A 581 -13.36 25.65 -2.89
N GLY A 582 -13.34 26.62 -1.99
CA GLY A 582 -12.14 27.38 -1.65
C GLY A 582 -11.61 28.29 -2.77
N THR A 583 -10.34 28.68 -2.66
CA THR A 583 -9.69 29.67 -3.53
C THR A 583 -8.28 29.26 -3.94
N VAL A 584 -7.95 29.46 -5.22
CA VAL A 584 -6.59 29.34 -5.75
C VAL A 584 -6.18 30.70 -6.33
N LYS A 585 -5.17 31.35 -5.73
CA LYS A 585 -4.89 32.77 -5.96
C LYS A 585 -3.43 33.07 -6.30
N GLY A 586 -3.20 33.82 -7.37
CA GLY A 586 -1.88 34.31 -7.79
C GLY A 586 -1.82 35.83 -7.93
N THR A 587 -0.76 36.47 -7.43
CA THR A 587 -0.61 37.94 -7.54
C THR A 587 0.20 38.43 -8.75
N ALA A 588 0.98 37.56 -9.40
CA ALA A 588 1.96 37.97 -10.43
C ALA A 588 1.86 37.24 -11.77
N ALA A 589 1.57 35.93 -11.84
CA ALA A 589 1.25 35.25 -13.11
C ALA A 589 0.78 33.80 -12.91
N ASN A 590 0.00 33.31 -13.88
CA ASN A 590 -0.35 31.92 -14.16
C ASN A 590 -0.98 31.18 -12.98
N VAL A 591 -2.31 31.11 -13.00
CA VAL A 591 -3.10 30.45 -11.97
C VAL A 591 -4.00 29.42 -12.62
N GLY A 592 -3.93 28.17 -12.15
CA GLY A 592 -4.81 27.10 -12.58
C GLY A 592 -5.60 26.51 -11.43
N GLY A 593 -6.86 26.14 -11.65
CA GLY A 593 -7.60 25.40 -10.63
C GLY A 593 -6.96 24.04 -10.30
N ILE A 594 -6.21 23.44 -11.24
CA ILE A 594 -5.39 22.23 -11.01
C ILE A 594 -3.89 22.53 -11.16
N VAL A 595 -3.47 23.09 -12.29
CA VAL A 595 -2.05 23.29 -12.65
C VAL A 595 -1.77 24.75 -12.97
N GLY A 596 -0.81 25.39 -12.31
CA GLY A 596 -0.41 26.77 -12.64
C GLY A 596 0.22 26.88 -14.03
N VAL A 597 1.29 26.14 -14.27
CA VAL A 597 2.06 26.16 -15.53
C VAL A 597 2.45 24.76 -15.99
N TYR A 598 2.39 24.54 -17.29
CA TYR A 598 2.89 23.33 -17.92
C TYR A 598 3.97 23.68 -18.95
N ASN A 599 5.22 23.22 -18.78
CA ASN A 599 6.38 23.65 -19.58
C ASN A 599 6.98 22.63 -20.57
N LYS A 600 6.74 21.31 -20.46
CA LYS A 600 7.24 20.29 -21.43
C LYS A 600 6.37 19.04 -21.43
N GLY A 601 5.93 18.57 -22.60
CA GLY A 601 4.85 17.60 -22.81
C GLY A 601 4.77 16.37 -21.88
N GLY A 602 3.52 15.97 -21.62
CA GLY A 602 3.00 14.90 -20.74
C GLY A 602 1.46 15.04 -20.61
N LEU A 603 0.86 14.69 -19.46
CA LEU A 603 -0.61 14.53 -19.34
C LEU A 603 -1.22 15.17 -18.07
N ILE A 604 -2.22 16.02 -18.27
CA ILE A 604 -3.23 16.36 -17.26
C ILE A 604 -4.53 15.67 -17.69
N SER A 605 -5.09 14.77 -16.88
CA SER A 605 -6.34 14.10 -17.27
C SER A 605 -7.28 13.74 -16.13
N GLN A 606 -8.57 13.62 -16.42
CA GLN A 606 -9.57 13.19 -15.43
C GLN A 606 -9.58 14.07 -14.17
N CYS A 607 -9.21 15.35 -14.31
CA CYS A 607 -9.11 16.28 -13.18
C CYS A 607 -10.34 17.18 -13.13
N ASN A 608 -10.82 17.45 -11.90
CA ASN A 608 -12.07 18.15 -11.68
C ASN A 608 -11.88 19.34 -10.74
N THR A 609 -12.49 20.47 -11.08
CA THR A 609 -12.71 21.57 -10.13
C THR A 609 -14.21 21.81 -9.95
N SER A 610 -14.64 22.03 -8.71
CA SER A 610 -16.04 22.29 -8.38
C SER A 610 -16.19 23.42 -7.37
N GLY A 611 -16.87 24.52 -7.71
CA GLY A 611 -17.10 25.64 -6.80
C GLY A 611 -15.85 26.41 -6.40
N VAL A 612 -14.75 26.28 -7.14
CA VAL A 612 -13.46 26.90 -6.83
C VAL A 612 -13.40 28.34 -7.38
N ALA A 613 -12.89 29.28 -6.60
CA ALA A 613 -12.51 30.60 -7.12
C ALA A 613 -11.03 30.62 -7.54
N VAL A 614 -10.78 30.65 -8.84
CA VAL A 614 -9.44 30.78 -9.43
C VAL A 614 -9.19 32.25 -9.76
N GLU A 615 -8.25 32.89 -9.07
CA GLU A 615 -8.04 34.34 -9.14
C GLU A 615 -6.60 34.70 -9.50
N THR A 616 -6.43 35.61 -10.46
CA THR A 616 -5.13 36.23 -10.73
C THR A 616 -5.22 37.75 -10.78
N ALA A 617 -4.20 38.41 -10.23
CA ALA A 617 -3.99 39.85 -10.43
C ALA A 617 -3.13 40.16 -11.68
N ALA A 618 -2.88 39.17 -12.54
CA ALA A 618 -1.94 39.26 -13.66
C ALA A 618 -2.37 38.43 -14.89
N SER A 619 -1.41 37.76 -15.53
CA SER A 619 -1.49 37.28 -16.92
C SER A 619 -2.54 36.19 -17.17
N ASN A 620 -2.39 34.98 -16.63
CA ASN A 620 -3.18 33.83 -17.12
C ASN A 620 -3.95 33.17 -16.00
N ALA A 621 -5.23 32.88 -16.24
CA ALA A 621 -6.07 32.11 -15.34
C ALA A 621 -6.87 31.04 -16.10
N GLY A 622 -6.81 29.79 -15.62
CA GLY A 622 -7.58 28.67 -16.16
C GLY A 622 -8.23 27.84 -15.07
N GLY A 623 -9.45 27.34 -15.28
CA GLY A 623 -10.10 26.46 -14.29
C GLY A 623 -9.40 25.12 -14.10
N ILE A 624 -8.61 24.67 -15.08
CA ILE A 624 -7.69 23.52 -14.97
C ILE A 624 -6.24 24.02 -15.03
N LEU A 625 -5.85 24.69 -16.12
CA LEU A 625 -4.45 25.05 -16.41
C LEU A 625 -4.27 26.55 -16.64
N GLY A 626 -3.38 27.21 -15.90
CA GLY A 626 -3.08 28.63 -16.12
C GLY A 626 -2.41 28.88 -17.48
N ASP A 627 -1.26 28.25 -17.72
CA ASP A 627 -0.47 28.43 -18.93
C ASP A 627 0.08 27.10 -19.45
N MET A 628 -0.21 26.78 -20.70
CA MET A 628 0.37 25.67 -21.44
C MET A 628 1.49 26.18 -22.34
N TRP A 629 2.69 25.66 -22.13
CA TRP A 629 3.88 25.96 -22.90
C TRP A 629 4.67 24.67 -23.17
N SER A 630 4.94 24.31 -24.43
CA SER A 630 5.76 23.12 -24.73
C SER A 630 7.23 23.43 -25.10
N GLY A 631 7.62 24.71 -25.15
CA GLY A 631 8.86 25.14 -25.80
C GLY A 631 8.91 24.76 -27.30
N THR A 632 10.10 24.79 -27.90
CA THR A 632 10.36 24.31 -29.28
C THR A 632 10.60 22.79 -29.35
N ASP A 633 10.63 22.10 -28.22
CA ASP A 633 10.87 20.66 -28.12
C ASP A 633 9.60 19.87 -28.53
N ALA A 634 9.77 18.79 -29.30
CA ALA A 634 8.73 18.09 -30.06
C ALA A 634 7.65 17.31 -29.25
N LYS A 635 7.50 17.52 -27.94
CA LYS A 635 6.52 16.77 -27.11
C LYS A 635 5.23 17.57 -26.92
N THR A 636 4.11 16.98 -27.34
CA THR A 636 2.76 17.54 -27.18
C THR A 636 2.30 17.52 -25.73
N SER A 637 1.86 18.67 -25.21
CA SER A 637 1.20 18.78 -23.90
C SER A 637 -0.28 18.42 -24.01
N LYS A 638 -0.82 17.62 -23.08
CA LYS A 638 -2.21 17.14 -23.14
C LYS A 638 -3.02 17.53 -21.91
N VAL A 639 -4.23 18.03 -22.14
CA VAL A 639 -5.27 18.29 -21.13
C VAL A 639 -6.54 17.57 -21.58
N GLU A 640 -6.91 16.50 -20.90
CA GLU A 640 -7.92 15.56 -21.41
C GLU A 640 -8.94 15.15 -20.35
N ASN A 641 -10.22 15.00 -20.72
CA ASN A 641 -11.25 14.48 -19.82
C ASN A 641 -11.34 15.28 -18.51
N CYS A 642 -11.21 16.61 -18.55
CA CYS A 642 -11.24 17.45 -17.35
C CYS A 642 -12.54 18.26 -17.26
N ASN A 643 -13.02 18.52 -16.05
CA ASN A 643 -14.26 19.26 -15.80
C ASN A 643 -14.04 20.44 -14.85
N VAL A 644 -14.64 21.57 -15.17
CA VAL A 644 -14.69 22.76 -14.31
C VAL A 644 -16.14 23.11 -14.08
N SER A 645 -16.60 23.04 -12.83
CA SER A 645 -18.02 23.17 -12.48
C SER A 645 -18.27 24.22 -11.42
N GLY A 646 -19.20 25.13 -11.64
CA GLY A 646 -19.46 26.23 -10.70
C GLY A 646 -18.21 27.07 -10.38
N GLY A 647 -18.29 27.92 -9.36
CA GLY A 647 -17.19 28.83 -9.01
C GLY A 647 -16.90 29.86 -10.11
N SER A 648 -15.65 30.36 -10.14
CA SER A 648 -15.25 31.40 -11.10
C SER A 648 -13.77 31.35 -11.43
N VAL A 649 -13.42 31.73 -12.66
CA VAL A 649 -12.04 31.97 -13.11
C VAL A 649 -11.93 33.45 -13.47
N THR A 650 -11.12 34.20 -12.72
CA THR A 650 -11.09 35.66 -12.79
C THR A 650 -9.68 36.23 -12.91
N SER A 651 -9.50 37.21 -13.81
CA SER A 651 -8.35 38.14 -13.78
C SER A 651 -8.81 39.56 -13.47
N THR A 652 -8.03 40.30 -12.69
CA THR A 652 -8.25 41.73 -12.41
C THR A 652 -7.31 42.65 -13.21
N SER A 653 -6.58 42.11 -14.19
CA SER A 653 -5.64 42.84 -15.04
C SER A 653 -5.85 42.48 -16.53
N SER A 654 -4.93 42.85 -17.43
CA SER A 654 -4.98 42.51 -18.87
C SER A 654 -4.74 41.02 -19.18
N GLY A 655 -5.36 40.13 -18.41
CA GLY A 655 -5.12 38.70 -18.45
C GLY A 655 -5.90 37.91 -19.52
N GLN A 656 -5.40 36.72 -19.79
CA GLN A 656 -6.01 35.67 -20.60
C GLN A 656 -6.71 34.67 -19.66
N VAL A 657 -8.03 34.61 -19.78
CA VAL A 657 -8.88 33.90 -18.83
C VAL A 657 -9.69 32.84 -19.59
N GLY A 658 -9.50 31.58 -19.23
CA GLY A 658 -10.23 30.47 -19.83
C GLY A 658 -10.95 29.63 -18.80
N GLY A 659 -12.14 29.12 -19.12
CA GLY A 659 -12.82 28.19 -18.21
C GLY A 659 -12.01 26.93 -17.94
N VAL A 660 -11.23 26.44 -18.91
CA VAL A 660 -10.30 25.30 -18.73
C VAL A 660 -8.85 25.76 -18.74
N ILE A 661 -8.42 26.51 -19.76
CA ILE A 661 -7.02 26.92 -19.96
C ILE A 661 -6.89 28.43 -20.13
N GLY A 662 -6.04 29.10 -19.35
CA GLY A 662 -5.80 30.53 -19.51
C GLY A 662 -5.11 30.87 -20.84
N CYS A 663 -3.92 30.32 -21.05
CA CYS A 663 -3.12 30.53 -22.26
C CYS A 663 -2.54 29.21 -22.79
N ALA A 664 -2.47 29.06 -24.11
CA ALA A 664 -1.83 27.93 -24.77
C ALA A 664 -0.84 28.39 -25.85
N THR A 665 0.42 27.96 -25.69
CA THR A 665 1.57 28.24 -26.56
C THR A 665 2.41 26.98 -26.79
N GLY A 666 2.95 26.78 -27.99
CA GLY A 666 3.57 25.52 -28.39
C GLY A 666 2.58 24.40 -28.76
N LYS A 667 3.05 23.15 -28.84
CA LYS A 667 2.27 21.98 -29.26
C LYS A 667 1.36 21.48 -28.13
N GLY A 668 0.05 21.46 -28.37
CA GLY A 668 -0.92 21.15 -27.32
C GLY A 668 -2.21 20.50 -27.81
N ILE A 669 -2.77 19.63 -26.98
CA ILE A 669 -4.11 19.04 -27.18
C ILE A 669 -4.95 19.33 -25.95
N VAL A 670 -6.14 19.88 -26.18
CA VAL A 670 -7.22 20.02 -25.20
C VAL A 670 -8.37 19.19 -25.71
N ASN A 671 -8.67 18.06 -25.07
CA ASN A 671 -9.63 17.09 -25.59
C ASN A 671 -10.65 16.66 -24.53
N LYS A 672 -11.93 16.53 -24.89
CA LYS A 672 -12.96 16.02 -23.97
C LYS A 672 -13.03 16.82 -22.67
N CYS A 673 -12.84 18.14 -22.70
CA CYS A 673 -12.89 19.00 -21.51
C CYS A 673 -14.17 19.84 -21.45
N SER A 674 -14.70 20.06 -20.25
CA SER A 674 -15.88 20.92 -20.06
C SER A 674 -15.69 21.99 -18.99
N ALA A 675 -16.41 23.10 -19.14
CA ALA A 675 -16.45 24.18 -18.17
C ALA A 675 -17.86 24.80 -18.04
N SER A 676 -18.30 25.02 -16.81
CA SER A 676 -19.55 25.71 -16.46
C SER A 676 -19.41 26.81 -15.40
N CYS A 677 -18.17 27.23 -15.16
CA CYS A 677 -17.85 28.34 -14.26
C CYS A 677 -18.07 29.71 -14.92
N ASN A 678 -18.16 30.75 -14.09
CA ASN A 678 -18.07 32.12 -14.56
C ASN A 678 -16.63 32.42 -14.97
N VAL A 679 -16.42 33.00 -16.15
CA VAL A 679 -15.09 33.37 -16.66
C VAL A 679 -15.05 34.87 -16.87
N ALA A 680 -14.19 35.56 -16.13
CA ALA A 680 -14.19 37.01 -16.08
C ALA A 680 -12.80 37.63 -16.22
N ASN A 681 -12.69 38.63 -17.07
CA ASN A 681 -11.69 39.67 -16.94
C ASN A 681 -12.36 40.97 -16.46
N THR A 682 -11.92 41.46 -15.32
CA THR A 682 -12.52 42.62 -14.63
C THR A 682 -11.65 43.88 -14.68
N GLY A 683 -10.45 43.86 -15.29
CA GLY A 683 -9.54 45.02 -15.32
C GLY A 683 -8.50 45.04 -16.45
N GLY A 684 -7.72 46.12 -16.56
CA GLY A 684 -6.66 46.30 -17.57
C GLY A 684 -7.15 46.51 -19.02
N SER A 685 -6.24 46.65 -19.99
CA SER A 685 -6.52 46.78 -21.44
C SER A 685 -6.01 45.56 -22.24
N GLY A 686 -6.76 44.99 -23.19
CA GLY A 686 -6.33 43.83 -24.01
C GLY A 686 -6.72 42.43 -23.49
N GLY A 687 -7.68 42.34 -22.57
CA GLY A 687 -8.13 41.09 -21.96
C GLY A 687 -8.79 40.11 -22.93
N ARG A 688 -8.56 38.80 -22.73
CA ARG A 688 -9.12 37.73 -23.58
C ARG A 688 -9.86 36.73 -22.72
N VAL A 689 -11.11 36.45 -23.05
CA VAL A 689 -12.00 35.61 -22.22
C VAL A 689 -12.59 34.50 -23.07
N GLY A 690 -12.29 33.25 -22.73
CA GLY A 690 -12.80 32.08 -23.43
C GLY A 690 -13.52 31.10 -22.51
N GLY A 691 -14.62 30.51 -22.95
CA GLY A 691 -15.28 29.46 -22.18
C GLY A 691 -14.39 28.23 -21.94
N ILE A 692 -13.51 27.90 -22.89
CA ILE A 692 -12.49 26.84 -22.75
C ILE A 692 -11.10 27.46 -22.63
N ALA A 693 -10.67 28.26 -23.60
CA ALA A 693 -9.32 28.79 -23.70
C ALA A 693 -9.30 30.33 -23.76
N GLY A 694 -8.57 31.02 -22.89
CA GLY A 694 -8.44 32.47 -22.96
C GLY A 694 -7.71 32.91 -24.22
N PHE A 695 -6.51 32.36 -24.45
CA PHE A 695 -5.66 32.71 -25.59
C PHE A 695 -4.90 31.51 -26.15
N VAL A 696 -4.86 31.41 -27.48
CA VAL A 696 -4.05 30.43 -28.22
C VAL A 696 -3.17 31.18 -29.21
N ASN A 697 -1.84 31.03 -29.11
CA ASN A 697 -0.89 31.88 -29.85
C ASN A 697 0.32 31.14 -30.44
N THR A 698 0.09 30.16 -31.32
CA THR A 698 1.15 29.31 -31.87
C THR A 698 0.65 28.38 -32.98
N THR A 699 1.54 27.53 -33.49
CA THR A 699 1.27 26.43 -34.42
C THR A 699 1.12 25.10 -33.65
N ASP A 700 0.20 24.23 -34.09
CA ASP A 700 -0.09 22.89 -33.52
C ASP A 700 -0.82 22.86 -32.15
N VAL A 701 -1.85 23.68 -31.95
CA VAL A 701 -2.79 23.53 -30.81
C VAL A 701 -4.16 23.06 -31.30
N LEU A 702 -4.61 21.90 -30.81
CA LEU A 702 -5.92 21.35 -31.10
C LEU A 702 -6.83 21.45 -29.86
N ILE A 703 -7.96 22.15 -29.98
CA ILE A 703 -9.06 22.10 -29.02
C ILE A 703 -10.14 21.22 -29.65
N ALA A 704 -10.33 20.01 -29.12
CA ALA A 704 -11.24 19.02 -29.65
C ALA A 704 -12.27 18.57 -28.61
N ASN A 705 -13.50 18.28 -29.03
CA ASN A 705 -14.50 17.62 -28.18
C ASN A 705 -14.75 18.35 -26.85
N CYS A 706 -14.73 19.69 -26.84
CA CYS A 706 -14.87 20.49 -25.61
C CYS A 706 -16.21 21.23 -25.54
N ILE A 707 -16.72 21.47 -24.32
CA ILE A 707 -17.99 22.17 -24.09
C ILE A 707 -17.87 23.26 -23.03
N TYR A 708 -18.32 24.48 -23.35
CA TYR A 708 -18.64 25.49 -22.34
C TYR A 708 -20.16 25.64 -22.21
N TYR A 709 -20.71 25.66 -21.00
CA TYR A 709 -22.15 25.78 -20.79
C TYR A 709 -22.50 26.37 -19.43
N GLY A 710 -23.62 27.08 -19.30
CA GLY A 710 -24.20 27.46 -18.00
C GLY A 710 -23.53 28.64 -17.28
N GLY A 711 -22.25 28.93 -17.55
CA GLY A 711 -21.52 30.05 -16.95
C GLY A 711 -21.67 31.38 -17.69
N GLU A 712 -21.32 32.47 -17.02
CA GLU A 712 -21.22 33.81 -17.61
C GLU A 712 -19.80 34.10 -18.14
N LEU A 713 -19.70 34.80 -19.27
CA LEU A 713 -18.46 35.35 -19.80
C LEU A 713 -18.45 36.86 -19.66
N THR A 714 -17.45 37.42 -18.97
CA THR A 714 -17.36 38.88 -18.74
C THR A 714 -16.00 39.42 -19.12
N ASN A 715 -15.97 40.50 -19.91
CA ASN A 715 -14.75 41.23 -20.23
C ASN A 715 -14.97 42.74 -20.11
N ASN A 716 -14.58 43.33 -18.99
CA ASN A 716 -14.80 44.75 -18.68
C ASN A 716 -13.75 45.67 -19.31
N ASN A 717 -13.36 45.41 -20.56
CA ASN A 717 -12.26 46.04 -21.25
C ASN A 717 -12.66 46.65 -22.60
N SER A 718 -12.04 47.77 -22.98
CA SER A 718 -12.22 48.49 -24.27
C SER A 718 -11.55 47.83 -25.49
N ALA A 719 -10.65 46.85 -25.30
CA ALA A 719 -9.95 46.14 -26.37
C ALA A 719 -9.72 44.66 -25.99
N GLY A 720 -10.02 43.71 -26.88
CA GLY A 720 -9.86 42.28 -26.60
C GLY A 720 -10.80 41.35 -27.39
N GLY A 721 -10.92 40.10 -26.94
CA GLY A 721 -11.79 39.08 -27.53
C GLY A 721 -12.53 38.26 -26.47
N VAL A 722 -13.82 38.00 -26.70
CA VAL A 722 -14.67 37.13 -25.89
C VAL A 722 -15.25 36.06 -26.79
N GLY A 723 -14.95 34.79 -26.52
CA GLY A 723 -15.47 33.68 -27.32
C GLY A 723 -15.96 32.53 -26.45
N GLY A 724 -17.03 31.90 -26.88
CA GLY A 724 -17.61 30.78 -26.15
C GLY A 724 -16.69 29.57 -26.01
N ILE A 725 -15.73 29.37 -26.91
CA ILE A 725 -14.64 28.39 -26.78
C ILE A 725 -13.31 29.11 -26.53
N ALA A 726 -12.92 30.02 -27.42
CA ALA A 726 -11.64 30.73 -27.36
C ALA A 726 -11.81 32.25 -27.32
N GLY A 727 -11.17 32.92 -26.35
CA GLY A 727 -11.19 34.39 -26.31
C GLY A 727 -10.46 35.00 -27.50
N GLN A 728 -9.23 34.54 -27.73
CA GLN A 728 -8.47 34.84 -28.94
C GLN A 728 -7.70 33.60 -29.42
N PHE A 729 -7.69 33.40 -30.73
CA PHE A 729 -6.98 32.33 -31.39
C PHE A 729 -6.16 32.89 -32.54
N SER A 730 -4.84 32.81 -32.46
CA SER A 730 -3.92 33.46 -33.39
C SER A 730 -2.75 32.53 -33.71
N ALA A 731 -2.74 31.92 -34.88
CA ALA A 731 -1.59 31.15 -35.35
C ALA A 731 -0.76 31.94 -36.37
N THR A 732 0.54 31.66 -36.41
CA THR A 732 1.47 32.25 -37.39
C THR A 732 1.50 31.48 -38.72
N SER A 733 0.90 30.28 -38.81
CA SER A 733 0.73 29.50 -40.05
C SER A 733 -0.47 28.53 -39.95
N LEU A 734 -1.01 28.07 -41.09
CA LEU A 734 -2.10 27.08 -41.22
C LEU A 734 -1.67 25.64 -40.85
N SER A 735 -0.90 25.50 -39.77
CA SER A 735 -0.54 24.20 -39.19
C SER A 735 -1.76 23.46 -38.59
N ASN A 736 -1.54 22.38 -37.82
CA ASN A 736 -2.60 21.59 -37.17
C ASN A 736 -3.36 22.33 -36.05
N THR A 737 -3.36 23.66 -36.06
CA THR A 737 -4.05 24.49 -35.06
C THR A 737 -5.53 24.60 -35.40
N ALA A 738 -6.40 24.01 -34.58
CA ALA A 738 -7.82 23.91 -34.89
C ALA A 738 -8.72 23.88 -33.65
N ILE A 739 -9.98 24.27 -33.85
CA ILE A 739 -11.09 23.98 -32.94
C ILE A 739 -12.01 23.00 -33.67
N VAL A 740 -12.17 21.80 -33.13
CA VAL A 740 -12.88 20.69 -33.78
C VAL A 740 -13.91 20.14 -32.82
N ASN A 741 -15.12 19.85 -33.28
CA ASN A 741 -16.15 19.19 -32.46
C ASN A 741 -16.31 19.91 -31.11
N CYS A 742 -16.58 21.23 -31.09
CA CYS A 742 -16.72 21.97 -29.83
C CYS A 742 -18.07 22.66 -29.74
N ALA A 743 -18.58 22.87 -28.53
CA ALA A 743 -19.87 23.50 -28.34
C ALA A 743 -19.87 24.54 -27.21
N SER A 744 -20.58 25.65 -27.39
CA SER A 744 -20.63 26.72 -26.40
C SER A 744 -22.04 27.26 -26.15
N PHE A 745 -22.40 27.34 -24.87
CA PHE A 745 -23.71 27.76 -24.36
C PHE A 745 -23.57 28.65 -23.11
N PRO A 746 -22.96 29.84 -23.21
CA PRO A 746 -22.94 30.78 -22.09
C PRO A 746 -24.37 31.11 -21.64
N THR A 747 -24.57 31.40 -20.36
CA THR A 747 -25.85 32.00 -19.90
C THR A 747 -25.91 33.49 -20.19
N LYS A 748 -24.75 34.16 -20.20
CA LYS A 748 -24.63 35.59 -20.43
C LYS A 748 -23.24 35.95 -20.96
N VAL A 749 -23.18 36.98 -21.80
CA VAL A 749 -21.91 37.60 -22.21
C VAL A 749 -21.98 39.12 -21.93
N SER A 750 -21.01 39.64 -21.16
CA SER A 750 -20.96 41.05 -20.74
C SER A 750 -19.65 41.71 -21.16
N THR A 751 -19.70 42.90 -21.76
CA THR A 751 -18.50 43.70 -22.08
C THR A 751 -18.71 45.20 -21.82
N SER A 752 -17.64 45.98 -21.63
CA SER A 752 -17.72 47.43 -21.37
C SER A 752 -17.34 48.32 -22.57
N GLY A 753 -17.03 47.76 -23.75
CA GLY A 753 -16.83 48.47 -25.03
C GLY A 753 -15.73 47.85 -25.92
N GLY A 754 -15.80 47.95 -27.25
CA GLY A 754 -14.70 47.64 -28.19
C GLY A 754 -14.13 46.21 -28.27
N ALA A 755 -14.50 45.28 -27.39
CA ALA A 755 -14.11 43.88 -27.46
C ALA A 755 -14.86 43.11 -28.57
N ASN A 756 -14.17 42.15 -29.20
CA ASN A 756 -14.76 41.30 -30.24
C ASN A 756 -15.48 40.11 -29.61
N ILE A 757 -16.78 39.94 -29.87
CA ILE A 757 -17.61 38.92 -29.20
C ILE A 757 -18.06 37.85 -30.20
N ALA A 758 -17.91 36.57 -29.82
CA ALA A 758 -18.22 35.43 -30.66
C ALA A 758 -18.86 34.25 -29.92
N GLY A 759 -19.60 33.44 -30.67
CA GLY A 759 -20.07 32.13 -30.19
C GLY A 759 -18.94 31.10 -29.99
N ILE A 760 -17.92 31.08 -30.85
CA ILE A 760 -16.79 30.13 -30.75
C ILE A 760 -15.49 30.87 -30.46
N ALA A 761 -15.05 31.79 -31.31
CA ALA A 761 -13.74 32.46 -31.18
C ALA A 761 -13.85 33.99 -31.24
N GLY A 762 -13.57 34.69 -30.13
CA GLY A 762 -13.73 36.15 -30.04
C GLY A 762 -12.92 36.90 -31.09
N TYR A 763 -11.64 36.55 -31.19
CA TYR A 763 -10.72 36.96 -32.26
C TYR A 763 -10.09 35.71 -32.90
N ALA A 764 -10.07 35.64 -34.23
CA ALA A 764 -9.50 34.50 -34.96
C ALA A 764 -8.52 34.97 -36.05
N GLN A 765 -7.31 34.39 -36.08
CA GLN A 765 -6.29 34.61 -37.11
C GLN A 765 -5.59 33.27 -37.41
N THR A 766 -5.63 32.85 -38.68
CA THR A 766 -4.99 31.61 -39.16
C THR A 766 -5.44 30.36 -38.38
N ILE A 767 -6.70 29.95 -38.54
CA ILE A 767 -7.32 28.85 -37.79
C ILE A 767 -8.18 27.96 -38.69
N THR A 768 -8.31 26.68 -38.31
CA THR A 768 -9.42 25.84 -38.77
C THR A 768 -10.47 25.67 -37.68
N ILE A 769 -11.74 26.00 -37.97
CA ILE A 769 -12.88 25.70 -37.10
C ILE A 769 -13.74 24.67 -37.82
N ARG A 770 -13.97 23.52 -37.17
CA ARG A 770 -14.72 22.40 -37.74
C ARG A 770 -15.77 21.86 -36.79
N ASN A 771 -16.97 21.58 -37.28
CA ASN A 771 -18.02 20.89 -36.53
C ASN A 771 -18.30 21.53 -35.16
N CYS A 772 -18.43 22.86 -35.11
CA CYS A 772 -18.65 23.60 -33.86
C CYS A 772 -20.07 24.16 -33.75
N TYR A 773 -20.59 24.26 -32.52
CA TYR A 773 -21.99 24.62 -32.23
C TYR A 773 -22.09 25.75 -31.21
N CYS A 774 -22.94 26.75 -31.49
CA CYS A 774 -23.30 27.80 -30.54
C CYS A 774 -24.73 28.30 -30.86
N PRO A 775 -25.62 28.49 -29.87
CA PRO A 775 -26.97 28.97 -30.13
C PRO A 775 -26.96 30.47 -30.46
N ALA A 776 -28.03 30.94 -31.11
CA ALA A 776 -28.24 32.37 -31.35
C ALA A 776 -28.37 33.11 -30.01
N PRO A 777 -27.59 34.17 -29.74
CA PRO A 777 -27.86 35.02 -28.60
C PRO A 777 -29.18 35.76 -28.82
N SER A 778 -30.14 35.61 -27.91
CA SER A 778 -31.31 36.49 -27.86
C SER A 778 -30.87 37.92 -27.50
N SER A 779 -31.68 38.95 -27.78
CA SER A 779 -31.34 40.33 -27.41
C SER A 779 -31.13 40.55 -25.90
N ALA A 780 -31.60 39.62 -25.05
CA ALA A 780 -31.39 39.60 -23.60
C ALA A 780 -30.04 38.98 -23.17
N PHE A 781 -29.28 38.39 -24.09
CA PHE A 781 -28.03 37.64 -23.85
C PHE A 781 -26.77 38.53 -23.72
N LEU A 782 -26.85 39.79 -24.17
CA LEU A 782 -25.75 40.76 -24.19
C LEU A 782 -26.12 41.99 -23.36
N SER A 783 -25.30 42.33 -22.36
CA SER A 783 -25.45 43.57 -21.59
C SER A 783 -24.15 44.37 -21.56
N GLY A 784 -24.20 45.64 -22.00
CA GLY A 784 -23.09 46.59 -21.95
C GLY A 784 -22.30 46.77 -23.25
N GLY A 785 -22.04 48.03 -23.63
CA GLY A 785 -21.15 48.47 -24.71
C GLY A 785 -21.68 48.28 -26.14
N GLU A 786 -21.26 49.13 -27.10
CA GLU A 786 -21.58 49.00 -28.53
C GLU A 786 -20.97 47.70 -29.11
N ALA A 787 -21.62 46.55 -28.90
CA ALA A 787 -21.42 45.41 -29.78
C ALA A 787 -21.83 45.86 -31.18
N THR A 788 -20.85 46.09 -32.07
CA THR A 788 -21.09 46.42 -33.47
C THR A 788 -22.08 45.40 -34.03
N ALA A 789 -23.08 45.84 -34.79
CA ALA A 789 -24.18 44.98 -35.23
C ALA A 789 -23.73 43.68 -35.97
N SER A 790 -22.47 43.61 -36.43
CA SER A 790 -21.80 42.46 -37.05
C SER A 790 -21.23 41.40 -36.08
N SER A 791 -21.17 41.69 -34.78
CA SER A 791 -20.58 40.82 -33.72
C SER A 791 -21.62 40.09 -32.87
N ARG A 792 -22.91 40.29 -33.15
CA ARG A 792 -24.02 39.61 -32.48
C ARG A 792 -24.23 38.25 -33.18
N GLY A 793 -24.09 37.13 -32.47
CA GLY A 793 -24.45 35.79 -32.99
C GLY A 793 -23.54 35.17 -34.05
N SER A 794 -22.37 35.74 -34.32
CA SER A 794 -21.40 35.17 -35.25
C SER A 794 -20.56 34.05 -34.59
N ILE A 795 -20.19 33.00 -35.34
CA ILE A 795 -19.21 31.96 -34.90
C ILE A 795 -17.91 32.62 -34.38
N TYR A 796 -17.56 33.79 -34.93
CA TYR A 796 -16.40 34.61 -34.56
C TYR A 796 -16.79 36.10 -34.44
N GLY A 797 -16.10 36.87 -33.61
CA GLY A 797 -16.51 38.24 -33.26
C GLY A 797 -15.84 39.31 -34.10
N TRP A 798 -14.61 39.05 -34.53
CA TRP A 798 -13.90 39.82 -35.54
C TRP A 798 -12.82 38.95 -36.19
N LEU A 799 -12.83 38.90 -37.52
CA LEU A 799 -11.80 38.28 -38.36
C LEU A 799 -10.99 39.41 -38.99
N ARG A 800 -9.71 39.52 -38.67
CA ARG A 800 -8.80 40.48 -39.31
C ARG A 800 -7.93 39.78 -40.34
N GLY A 801 -8.17 40.03 -41.62
CA GLY A 801 -7.08 40.07 -42.60
C GLY A 801 -6.41 41.44 -42.48
N VAL A 802 -5.11 41.46 -42.18
CA VAL A 802 -4.38 42.72 -41.97
C VAL A 802 -4.50 43.55 -43.24
N SER A 803 -5.03 44.76 -43.12
CA SER A 803 -4.94 45.78 -44.16
C SER A 803 -3.47 46.11 -44.40
N GLY A 804 -2.83 45.44 -45.34
CA GLY A 804 -1.47 45.74 -45.78
C GLY A 804 -0.58 44.58 -46.18
N GLU A 805 -0.86 43.34 -45.76
CA GLU A 805 -0.05 42.17 -46.15
C GLU A 805 -0.93 41.03 -46.69
N THR A 806 -0.69 40.65 -47.94
CA THR A 806 -1.25 39.47 -48.59
C THR A 806 -0.69 38.21 -47.91
N GLY A 807 -1.42 37.58 -46.98
CA GLY A 807 -0.94 36.33 -46.38
C GLY A 807 -1.77 35.66 -45.26
N SER A 808 -2.84 36.26 -44.72
CA SER A 808 -3.67 35.61 -43.70
C SER A 808 -4.80 34.77 -44.33
N SER A 809 -4.88 33.47 -44.01
CA SER A 809 -5.88 32.52 -44.50
C SER A 809 -6.42 31.64 -43.37
N GLY A 810 -7.66 31.15 -43.48
CA GLY A 810 -8.28 30.22 -42.53
C GLY A 810 -9.45 29.48 -43.17
N THR A 811 -9.89 28.40 -42.51
CA THR A 811 -10.90 27.48 -43.06
C THR A 811 -11.99 27.26 -42.03
N ILE A 812 -13.24 27.51 -42.41
CA ILE A 812 -14.41 27.19 -41.60
C ILE A 812 -15.20 26.09 -42.30
N VAL A 813 -15.43 24.98 -41.62
CA VAL A 813 -16.03 23.75 -42.17
C VAL A 813 -17.14 23.29 -41.22
N ASN A 814 -18.41 23.26 -41.64
CA ASN A 814 -19.52 22.76 -40.82
C ASN A 814 -19.61 23.40 -39.42
N ALA A 815 -19.70 24.72 -39.34
CA ALA A 815 -19.98 25.41 -38.08
C ALA A 815 -21.45 25.87 -38.07
N TYR A 816 -22.19 25.51 -37.02
CA TYR A 816 -23.65 25.65 -36.95
C TYR A 816 -24.05 26.73 -35.94
N TRP A 817 -25.02 27.57 -36.32
CA TRP A 817 -25.65 28.57 -35.47
C TRP A 817 -27.16 28.62 -35.72
N LEU A 818 -27.92 29.06 -34.73
CA LEU A 818 -29.36 29.29 -34.87
C LEU A 818 -29.61 30.75 -35.33
N ASP A 819 -30.56 30.95 -36.24
CA ASP A 819 -31.15 32.19 -36.77
C ASP A 819 -30.28 33.48 -36.97
N GLY A 820 -30.22 33.92 -38.23
CA GLY A 820 -30.26 35.35 -38.60
C GLY A 820 -28.97 36.18 -38.66
N PHE A 821 -27.82 35.68 -38.21
CA PHE A 821 -26.59 36.49 -38.14
C PHE A 821 -25.50 36.09 -39.14
N LYS A 822 -25.04 37.07 -39.94
CA LYS A 822 -23.96 36.92 -40.92
C LYS A 822 -22.60 37.15 -40.26
N ALA A 823 -21.68 36.23 -40.54
CA ALA A 823 -20.23 36.41 -40.53
C ALA A 823 -19.81 37.84 -40.95
N GLY A 824 -19.28 38.64 -40.02
CA GLY A 824 -18.68 39.94 -40.34
C GLY A 824 -17.34 39.75 -41.04
N ALA A 825 -17.33 39.68 -42.37
CA ALA A 825 -16.09 39.58 -43.15
C ALA A 825 -15.33 40.91 -43.13
N SER A 826 -14.04 40.89 -42.74
CA SER A 826 -13.10 41.97 -43.07
C SER A 826 -11.83 41.42 -43.76
N SER A 827 -11.51 41.99 -44.92
CA SER A 827 -10.26 41.99 -45.71
C SER A 827 -9.27 40.81 -45.64
N GLY A 828 -9.70 39.54 -45.71
CA GLY A 828 -8.81 38.37 -45.87
C GLY A 828 -9.37 37.29 -46.82
N SER A 829 -8.52 36.46 -47.44
CA SER A 829 -8.94 35.35 -48.31
C SER A 829 -9.23 34.08 -47.49
N PHE A 830 -10.49 33.85 -47.16
CA PHE A 830 -10.96 32.62 -46.50
C PHE A 830 -11.78 31.79 -47.49
N THR A 831 -11.51 30.49 -47.56
CA THR A 831 -12.32 29.55 -48.35
C THR A 831 -13.49 29.08 -47.49
N TYR A 832 -14.69 29.59 -47.79
CA TYR A 832 -15.94 29.12 -47.20
C TYR A 832 -16.49 27.99 -48.04
N THR A 833 -16.49 26.76 -47.54
CA THR A 833 -16.94 25.61 -48.36
C THR A 833 -18.38 25.16 -48.08
N LYS A 834 -19.05 25.73 -47.06
CA LYS A 834 -20.53 25.82 -46.87
C LYS A 834 -20.76 26.39 -45.47
N ALA A 835 -21.34 27.59 -45.37
CA ALA A 835 -21.67 28.21 -44.09
C ALA A 835 -23.18 28.13 -43.78
N GLU A 836 -23.97 27.37 -44.52
CA GLU A 836 -25.43 27.59 -44.54
C GLU A 836 -26.19 26.29 -44.28
N GLN A 837 -26.45 26.01 -43.01
CA GLN A 837 -27.68 25.34 -42.59
C GLN A 837 -27.98 25.70 -41.13
N SER A 838 -29.01 26.52 -40.93
CA SER A 838 -29.78 26.52 -39.70
C SER A 838 -30.38 25.12 -39.59
N LEU A 839 -29.71 24.22 -38.86
CA LEU A 839 -30.34 22.98 -38.45
C LEU A 839 -31.29 23.31 -37.31
N THR A 840 -32.59 23.04 -37.51
CA THR A 840 -33.57 23.08 -36.43
C THR A 840 -33.22 22.04 -35.36
N ASP A 841 -33.66 22.24 -34.11
CA ASP A 841 -33.50 21.25 -33.03
C ASP A 841 -34.00 19.85 -33.45
N GLU A 842 -34.99 19.80 -34.35
CA GLU A 842 -35.55 18.58 -34.91
C GLU A 842 -34.63 17.91 -35.96
N GLN A 843 -33.88 18.69 -36.75
CA GLN A 843 -32.87 18.17 -37.69
C GLN A 843 -31.59 17.70 -36.99
N LEU A 844 -31.22 18.29 -35.86
CA LEU A 844 -30.14 17.78 -35.00
C LEU A 844 -30.52 16.48 -34.27
N LYS A 845 -31.82 16.30 -33.97
CA LYS A 845 -32.37 15.07 -33.38
C LYS A 845 -32.62 13.95 -34.41
N ASN A 846 -32.91 14.30 -35.66
CA ASN A 846 -33.11 13.37 -36.76
C ASN A 846 -31.81 13.21 -37.58
N THR A 847 -30.89 12.35 -37.13
CA THR A 847 -29.59 12.13 -37.76
C THR A 847 -29.70 11.49 -39.16
N GLY A 848 -29.93 12.31 -40.18
CA GLY A 848 -29.66 11.98 -41.58
C GLY A 848 -28.19 12.19 -41.94
N ALA A 849 -27.81 11.77 -43.15
CA ALA A 849 -26.46 11.92 -43.67
C ALA A 849 -25.96 13.38 -43.65
N VAL A 850 -24.70 13.60 -43.26
CA VAL A 850 -24.07 14.94 -43.17
C VAL A 850 -22.84 15.00 -44.09
N SER A 851 -22.65 16.06 -44.88
CA SER A 851 -21.51 16.17 -45.82
C SER A 851 -20.30 16.91 -45.24
N MET A 852 -19.05 16.47 -45.51
CA MET A 852 -17.84 17.28 -45.27
C MET A 852 -17.52 18.18 -46.48
N PRO A 853 -17.37 19.50 -46.27
CA PRO A 853 -17.14 20.47 -47.34
C PRO A 853 -15.84 20.33 -48.14
N SER A 854 -14.73 19.85 -47.56
CA SER A 854 -13.43 19.81 -48.25
C SER A 854 -13.35 18.75 -49.35
N THR A 855 -14.15 17.68 -49.25
CA THR A 855 -14.15 16.55 -50.21
C THR A 855 -15.50 16.33 -50.89
N GLY A 856 -16.56 16.99 -50.44
CA GLY A 856 -17.93 16.73 -50.90
C GLY A 856 -18.47 15.35 -50.49
N THR A 857 -17.76 14.62 -49.62
CA THR A 857 -18.15 13.29 -49.16
C THR A 857 -19.34 13.39 -48.20
N ALA A 858 -20.42 12.68 -48.49
CA ALA A 858 -21.55 12.48 -47.58
C ALA A 858 -21.22 11.37 -46.58
N TYR A 859 -21.46 11.62 -45.29
CA TYR A 859 -21.27 10.65 -44.22
C TYR A 859 -22.60 10.05 -43.79
N PRO A 860 -22.66 8.74 -43.48
CA PRO A 860 -23.89 8.05 -43.13
C PRO A 860 -24.59 8.63 -41.90
N CYS A 861 -23.83 9.11 -40.91
CA CYS A 861 -24.36 9.73 -39.70
C CYS A 861 -23.53 10.93 -39.21
N PHE A 862 -24.09 11.67 -38.25
CA PHE A 862 -23.47 12.82 -37.61
C PHE A 862 -22.13 12.47 -36.94
N LEU A 863 -22.09 11.35 -36.22
CA LEU A 863 -20.88 10.85 -35.56
C LEU A 863 -19.76 10.55 -36.55
N ASP A 864 -20.07 9.96 -37.71
CA ASP A 864 -19.08 9.70 -38.77
C ASP A 864 -18.49 11.00 -39.32
N ALA A 865 -19.30 12.05 -39.46
CA ALA A 865 -18.82 13.38 -39.88
C ALA A 865 -17.95 14.06 -38.82
N LEU A 866 -18.25 13.87 -37.53
CA LEU A 866 -17.41 14.33 -36.41
C LEU A 866 -16.06 13.61 -36.38
N ASN A 867 -16.09 12.29 -36.54
CA ASN A 867 -14.91 11.43 -36.51
C ASN A 867 -14.02 11.62 -37.73
N ALA A 868 -14.59 11.84 -38.91
CA ALA A 868 -13.82 12.20 -40.10
C ALA A 868 -13.13 13.57 -39.96
N GLY A 869 -13.77 14.54 -39.28
CA GLY A 869 -13.14 15.82 -38.96
C GLY A 869 -11.99 15.71 -37.97
N ALA A 870 -12.12 14.82 -36.98
CA ALA A 870 -11.05 14.46 -36.03
C ALA A 870 -9.89 13.73 -36.71
N ASP A 871 -10.18 12.79 -37.61
CA ASP A 871 -9.19 11.96 -38.32
C ASP A 871 -8.18 12.75 -39.16
N GLU A 872 -8.59 13.89 -39.71
CA GLU A 872 -7.69 14.79 -40.43
C GLU A 872 -6.49 15.25 -39.57
N TYR A 873 -6.67 15.30 -38.25
CA TYR A 873 -5.64 15.74 -37.30
C TYR A 873 -4.96 14.58 -36.56
N ASN A 874 -5.58 13.39 -36.56
CA ASN A 874 -5.06 12.18 -35.91
C ASN A 874 -3.70 11.73 -36.49
N THR A 875 -3.55 11.85 -37.82
CA THR A 875 -2.32 11.42 -38.53
C THR A 875 -1.12 12.36 -38.33
N ALA A 876 -1.38 13.65 -38.08
CA ALA A 876 -0.34 14.66 -37.92
C ALA A 876 0.13 14.83 -36.46
N MET A 877 -0.73 14.50 -35.48
CA MET A 877 -0.44 14.65 -34.04
C MET A 877 -0.22 13.32 -33.28
N ILE A 878 -0.31 12.16 -33.94
CA ILE A 878 -0.15 10.81 -33.34
C ILE A 878 -1.10 10.62 -32.13
N PHE A 879 -2.39 10.92 -32.33
CA PHE A 879 -3.38 10.78 -31.28
C PHE A 879 -4.79 10.57 -31.83
N ASP A 880 -5.64 9.83 -31.14
CA ASP A 880 -7.03 9.63 -31.54
C ASP A 880 -7.95 10.60 -30.79
N VAL A 881 -8.43 11.64 -31.47
CA VAL A 881 -9.44 12.58 -30.95
C VAL A 881 -10.85 12.28 -31.47
N ARG A 882 -11.12 11.05 -31.90
CA ARG A 882 -12.49 10.63 -32.25
C ARG A 882 -13.41 10.77 -31.05
N ALA A 883 -14.64 11.18 -31.36
CA ALA A 883 -15.74 11.10 -30.43
C ALA A 883 -16.34 9.70 -30.48
N GLU A 884 -16.63 9.13 -29.32
CA GLU A 884 -17.32 7.84 -29.20
C GLU A 884 -18.81 7.99 -29.52
N GLU A 885 -19.44 9.06 -29.03
CA GLU A 885 -20.82 9.40 -29.32
C GLU A 885 -21.04 10.92 -29.09
N TRP A 886 -21.89 11.54 -29.90
CA TRP A 886 -22.46 12.87 -29.65
C TRP A 886 -23.97 12.76 -29.77
N VAL A 887 -24.69 13.07 -28.70
CA VAL A 887 -26.16 13.10 -28.71
C VAL A 887 -26.65 14.46 -28.30
N MET A 888 -27.74 14.94 -28.91
CA MET A 888 -28.42 16.11 -28.37
C MET A 888 -29.16 15.69 -27.10
N GLY A 889 -28.79 16.31 -25.97
CA GLY A 889 -29.49 16.17 -24.71
C GLY A 889 -30.93 16.68 -24.81
N THR A 890 -31.78 16.23 -23.89
CA THR A 890 -33.20 16.64 -23.82
C THR A 890 -33.38 18.14 -23.57
N ASN A 891 -32.34 18.80 -23.05
CA ASN A 891 -32.24 20.25 -22.84
C ASN A 891 -31.76 21.02 -24.08
N GLY A 892 -31.55 20.37 -25.22
CA GLY A 892 -31.09 21.00 -26.45
C GLY A 892 -29.59 21.26 -26.51
N TYR A 893 -28.79 20.77 -25.55
CA TYR A 893 -27.33 20.86 -25.57
C TYR A 893 -26.70 19.55 -26.10
N PRO A 894 -25.71 19.60 -27.00
CA PRO A 894 -24.93 18.43 -27.40
C PRO A 894 -24.18 17.87 -26.18
N VAL A 895 -24.36 16.58 -25.93
CA VAL A 895 -23.63 15.77 -24.96
C VAL A 895 -22.53 15.07 -25.74
N ILE A 896 -21.29 15.37 -25.38
CA ILE A 896 -20.10 14.70 -25.91
C ILE A 896 -19.82 13.52 -25.00
N TYR A 897 -20.00 12.30 -25.50
CA TYR A 897 -19.75 11.10 -24.73
C TYR A 897 -18.27 11.00 -24.32
N GLY A 898 -18.04 10.71 -23.04
CA GLY A 898 -16.70 10.72 -22.44
C GLY A 898 -16.17 12.12 -22.10
N CYS A 899 -16.86 13.21 -22.42
CA CYS A 899 -16.56 14.53 -21.86
C CYS A 899 -17.29 14.67 -20.51
N PRO A 900 -16.57 14.93 -19.41
CA PRO A 900 -17.19 15.07 -18.10
C PRO A 900 -17.92 16.41 -18.03
N ILE A 901 -19.25 16.39 -18.09
CA ILE A 901 -20.13 17.55 -17.91
C ILE A 901 -20.59 17.54 -16.45
N ALA A 902 -20.41 18.64 -15.73
CA ALA A 902 -21.07 18.89 -14.46
C ALA A 902 -22.57 18.61 -14.60
N SER A 903 -23.08 17.68 -13.81
CA SER A 903 -24.48 17.32 -13.76
C SER A 903 -25.34 18.58 -13.60
N SER A 904 -25.91 19.07 -14.69
CA SER A 904 -26.95 20.09 -14.67
C SER A 904 -28.23 19.43 -14.19
N THR A 905 -28.33 19.09 -12.89
CA THR A 905 -29.57 18.61 -12.24
C THR A 905 -30.32 17.44 -12.90
N ALA A 906 -29.78 16.83 -13.95
CA ALA A 906 -30.02 15.46 -14.25
C ALA A 906 -29.02 14.71 -13.37
N THR A 907 -29.50 14.17 -12.25
CA THR A 907 -29.00 12.85 -11.86
C THR A 907 -28.82 12.08 -13.15
N SER A 908 -27.61 11.64 -13.44
CA SER A 908 -27.47 10.52 -14.36
C SER A 908 -28.45 9.48 -13.84
N THR A 909 -29.52 9.23 -14.59
CA THR A 909 -30.34 8.05 -14.34
C THR A 909 -29.53 6.82 -14.69
N LYS A 910 -28.38 6.95 -15.38
CA LYS A 910 -27.52 5.83 -15.76
C LYS A 910 -26.75 5.31 -14.54
N THR A 911 -26.86 4.00 -14.33
CA THR A 911 -26.09 3.21 -13.37
C THR A 911 -24.60 3.28 -13.71
N ARG A 912 -23.79 3.77 -12.78
CA ARG A 912 -22.33 3.83 -12.88
C ARG A 912 -21.74 2.48 -12.50
N VAL A 913 -21.06 1.84 -13.44
CA VAL A 913 -20.50 0.49 -13.27
C VAL A 913 -18.99 0.58 -13.20
N SER A 914 -18.41 0.08 -12.11
CA SER A 914 -16.96 -0.09 -11.99
C SER A 914 -16.56 -1.55 -12.02
N LEU A 915 -15.35 -1.80 -12.51
CA LEU A 915 -14.79 -3.13 -12.69
C LEU A 915 -13.51 -3.24 -11.87
N ILE A 916 -13.37 -4.32 -11.11
CA ILE A 916 -12.08 -4.74 -10.56
C ILE A 916 -11.74 -6.12 -11.09
N GLY A 917 -10.65 -6.23 -11.83
CA GLY A 917 -10.37 -7.45 -12.59
C GLY A 917 -8.90 -7.71 -12.88
N ASP A 918 -8.67 -8.84 -13.54
CA ASP A 918 -7.38 -9.26 -14.06
C ASP A 918 -7.28 -9.05 -15.59
N SER A 919 -6.41 -9.81 -16.29
CA SER A 919 -6.25 -9.72 -17.74
C SER A 919 -7.54 -9.91 -18.53
N ILE A 920 -8.48 -10.72 -18.06
CA ILE A 920 -9.76 -10.99 -18.74
C ILE A 920 -10.62 -9.71 -18.84
N THR A 921 -10.44 -8.78 -17.90
CA THR A 921 -11.23 -7.54 -17.80
C THR A 921 -10.48 -6.31 -18.35
N THR A 922 -9.31 -6.51 -18.96
CA THR A 922 -8.50 -5.40 -19.50
C THR A 922 -8.84 -5.05 -20.95
N TYR A 923 -8.67 -3.79 -21.33
CA TYR A 923 -8.52 -3.36 -22.71
C TYR A 923 -7.71 -2.05 -22.78
N GLN A 924 -6.84 -1.92 -23.78
CA GLN A 924 -5.93 -0.79 -23.95
C GLN A 924 -6.70 0.51 -24.10
N GLY A 925 -6.35 1.50 -23.26
CA GLY A 925 -7.03 2.80 -23.22
C GLY A 925 -8.28 2.85 -22.35
N TYR A 926 -8.70 1.71 -21.79
CA TYR A 926 -9.90 1.59 -20.97
C TYR A 926 -9.62 1.04 -19.57
N THR A 927 -8.35 0.95 -19.14
CA THR A 927 -7.93 0.51 -17.80
C THR A 927 -7.11 1.59 -17.11
N LEU A 928 -7.22 1.70 -15.78
CA LEU A 928 -6.44 2.64 -14.98
C LEU A 928 -4.94 2.31 -14.93
N PHE A 929 -4.60 1.03 -15.17
CA PHE A 929 -3.24 0.51 -15.13
C PHE A 929 -2.83 -0.06 -16.50
N PRO A 930 -2.34 0.78 -17.42
CA PRO A 930 -1.96 0.31 -18.75
C PRO A 930 -0.79 -0.69 -18.67
N SER A 931 -0.93 -1.83 -19.35
CA SER A 931 0.12 -2.85 -19.49
C SER A 931 0.32 -3.24 -20.96
N ASN A 932 1.48 -3.81 -21.30
CA ASN A 932 1.73 -4.35 -22.65
C ASN A 932 1.04 -5.72 -22.89
N TYR A 933 0.31 -6.24 -21.90
CA TYR A 933 -0.29 -7.58 -21.91
C TYR A 933 -1.81 -7.55 -21.73
N GLN A 934 -2.45 -6.44 -22.12
CA GLN A 934 -3.90 -6.28 -22.15
C GLN A 934 -4.48 -6.53 -23.55
N TYR A 935 -5.80 -6.67 -23.67
CA TYR A 935 -6.45 -6.69 -24.98
C TYR A 935 -6.34 -5.32 -25.68
N PRO A 936 -6.20 -5.27 -27.02
CA PRO A 936 -5.86 -6.39 -27.89
C PRO A 936 -4.37 -6.75 -27.74
N LYS A 937 -4.07 -8.05 -27.78
CA LYS A 937 -2.69 -8.56 -27.74
C LYS A 937 -2.29 -9.04 -29.13
N SER A 938 -1.04 -8.86 -29.54
CA SER A 938 -0.58 -9.24 -30.89
C SER A 938 -0.76 -10.73 -31.23
N SER A 939 -0.87 -11.60 -30.22
CA SER A 939 -1.16 -13.02 -30.38
C SER A 939 -2.65 -13.36 -30.46
N TYR A 940 -3.56 -12.41 -30.23
CA TYR A 940 -5.01 -12.58 -30.21
C TYR A 940 -5.61 -11.92 -31.45
N THR A 941 -5.86 -12.71 -32.49
CA THR A 941 -6.05 -12.23 -33.87
C THR A 941 -7.47 -11.75 -34.20
N ASP A 942 -8.49 -12.05 -33.38
CA ASP A 942 -9.90 -11.69 -33.67
C ASP A 942 -10.39 -10.42 -32.96
N PHE A 943 -9.61 -9.88 -32.02
CA PHE A 943 -9.94 -8.65 -31.29
C PHE A 943 -9.57 -7.41 -32.09
N THR A 944 -10.57 -6.59 -32.42
CA THR A 944 -10.42 -5.34 -33.18
C THR A 944 -11.00 -4.12 -32.44
N SER A 945 -11.80 -4.33 -31.40
CA SER A 945 -12.48 -3.26 -30.68
C SER A 945 -12.77 -3.60 -29.22
N VAL A 946 -12.78 -2.56 -28.36
CA VAL A 946 -13.20 -2.65 -26.96
C VAL A 946 -14.64 -3.16 -26.82
N THR A 947 -15.47 -2.89 -27.83
CA THR A 947 -16.88 -3.30 -27.89
C THR A 947 -17.06 -4.81 -27.83
N GLN A 948 -16.01 -5.58 -28.11
CA GLN A 948 -16.03 -7.04 -28.08
C GLN A 948 -15.72 -7.62 -26.70
N THR A 949 -15.31 -6.81 -25.72
CA THR A 949 -15.08 -7.30 -24.34
C THR A 949 -16.39 -7.63 -23.64
N TYR A 950 -16.39 -8.61 -22.72
CA TYR A 950 -17.62 -9.02 -22.03
C TYR A 950 -18.22 -7.85 -21.23
N TRP A 951 -17.39 -7.05 -20.58
CA TRP A 951 -17.83 -5.95 -19.72
C TRP A 951 -18.39 -4.78 -20.53
N TYR A 952 -17.84 -4.49 -21.72
CA TYR A 952 -18.44 -3.48 -22.60
C TYR A 952 -19.80 -3.96 -23.10
N GLN A 953 -19.91 -5.22 -23.51
CA GLN A 953 -21.18 -5.82 -23.93
C GLN A 953 -22.20 -5.85 -22.78
N LEU A 954 -21.76 -6.11 -21.55
CA LEU A 954 -22.62 -6.08 -20.36
C LEU A 954 -23.13 -4.67 -20.08
N ILE A 955 -22.22 -3.69 -19.97
CA ILE A 955 -22.55 -2.30 -19.58
C ILE A 955 -23.34 -1.60 -20.69
N TYR A 956 -22.92 -1.71 -21.95
CA TYR A 956 -23.51 -0.94 -23.05
C TYR A 956 -24.47 -1.74 -23.92
N GLY A 957 -24.35 -3.07 -23.93
CA GLY A 957 -25.21 -3.94 -24.72
C GLY A 957 -26.37 -4.55 -23.95
N LYS A 958 -26.25 -4.75 -22.63
CA LYS A 958 -27.28 -5.40 -21.79
C LYS A 958 -27.91 -4.45 -20.79
N MET A 959 -27.10 -3.64 -20.09
CA MET A 959 -27.56 -2.65 -19.14
C MET A 959 -28.01 -1.38 -19.89
N THR A 960 -29.30 -1.34 -20.27
CA THR A 960 -29.90 -0.30 -21.13
C THR A 960 -29.74 1.15 -20.65
N ASN A 961 -29.34 1.34 -19.39
CA ASN A 961 -29.16 2.65 -18.75
C ASN A 961 -27.95 2.60 -17.82
N ALA A 962 -26.77 2.24 -18.34
CA ALA A 962 -25.53 2.20 -17.57
C ALA A 962 -24.34 2.83 -18.31
N LEU A 963 -23.27 3.11 -17.58
CA LEU A 963 -21.98 3.58 -18.11
C LEU A 963 -20.82 3.02 -17.30
N LEU A 964 -19.64 2.97 -17.91
CA LEU A 964 -18.39 2.61 -17.21
C LEU A 964 -17.87 3.82 -16.42
N GLU A 965 -17.76 3.67 -15.10
CA GLU A 965 -17.18 4.65 -14.18
C GLU A 965 -15.67 4.48 -14.11
N ALA A 966 -15.21 3.29 -13.71
CA ALA A 966 -13.79 2.96 -13.63
C ALA A 966 -13.54 1.49 -13.96
N ASN A 967 -12.41 1.21 -14.62
CA ASN A 967 -11.94 -0.15 -14.82
C ASN A 967 -10.54 -0.30 -14.19
N SER A 968 -10.57 -0.70 -12.92
CA SER A 968 -9.40 -1.09 -12.16
C SER A 968 -9.06 -2.54 -12.51
N SER A 969 -8.58 -2.79 -13.72
CA SER A 969 -8.11 -4.11 -14.13
C SER A 969 -6.64 -4.10 -14.50
N HIS A 970 -5.93 -5.16 -14.14
CA HIS A 970 -4.50 -5.30 -14.43
C HIS A 970 -4.14 -6.76 -14.73
N THR A 971 -3.40 -6.96 -15.81
CA THR A 971 -2.92 -8.28 -16.24
C THR A 971 -2.10 -8.98 -15.15
N ALA A 972 -2.32 -10.29 -14.97
CA ALA A 972 -1.56 -11.17 -14.09
C ALA A 972 -1.56 -10.76 -12.60
N THR A 973 -2.67 -10.18 -12.14
CA THR A 973 -2.88 -9.79 -10.75
C THR A 973 -3.79 -10.78 -10.03
N CYS A 974 -3.47 -11.04 -8.76
CA CYS A 974 -4.20 -11.91 -7.87
C CYS A 974 -5.10 -11.10 -6.95
N VAL A 975 -6.07 -11.75 -6.31
CA VAL A 975 -6.79 -11.17 -5.19
C VAL A 975 -5.86 -11.04 -3.98
N GLN A 976 -5.07 -12.09 -3.72
CA GLN A 976 -3.98 -12.05 -2.75
C GLN A 976 -2.97 -10.93 -3.04
N ASN A 977 -2.22 -10.50 -2.03
CA ASN A 977 -1.21 -9.44 -2.15
C ASN A 977 0.08 -9.91 -2.86
N THR A 978 -0.08 -10.59 -4.00
CA THR A 978 1.00 -11.15 -4.82
C THR A 978 0.69 -10.93 -6.31
N THR A 979 1.71 -11.01 -7.17
CA THR A 979 1.58 -11.03 -8.63
C THR A 979 2.43 -12.17 -9.20
N LYS A 980 2.32 -12.46 -10.50
CA LYS A 980 3.10 -13.48 -11.25
C LYS A 980 4.60 -13.57 -10.94
N ASN A 981 5.20 -12.46 -10.51
CA ASN A 981 6.63 -12.35 -10.26
C ASN A 981 6.96 -11.98 -8.79
N GLY A 982 6.00 -12.08 -7.87
CA GLY A 982 6.18 -11.70 -6.48
C GLY A 982 6.34 -10.19 -6.24
N TYR A 983 5.91 -9.34 -7.17
CA TYR A 983 5.93 -7.89 -6.95
C TYR A 983 4.73 -7.49 -6.06
N PRO A 984 4.97 -6.95 -4.86
CA PRO A 984 3.91 -6.36 -4.04
C PRO A 984 3.37 -5.08 -4.72
N GLY A 985 2.07 -4.83 -4.61
CA GLY A 985 1.47 -3.52 -4.96
C GLY A 985 0.44 -3.47 -6.10
N TYR A 986 0.16 -4.56 -6.82
CA TYR A 986 -0.85 -4.58 -7.89
C TYR A 986 -1.99 -5.60 -7.71
N GLY A 987 -2.01 -6.36 -6.61
CA GLY A 987 -3.15 -7.24 -6.26
C GLY A 987 -4.45 -6.44 -6.05
N PHE A 988 -5.60 -7.11 -6.05
CA PHE A 988 -6.91 -6.44 -5.95
C PHE A 988 -7.03 -5.64 -4.63
N LEU A 989 -6.48 -6.17 -3.54
CA LEU A 989 -6.41 -5.49 -2.24
C LEU A 989 -5.66 -4.14 -2.26
N ASN A 990 -4.84 -3.87 -3.29
CA ASN A 990 -4.17 -2.58 -3.45
C ASN A 990 -4.91 -1.63 -4.40
N ARG A 991 -5.95 -2.13 -5.09
CA ARG A 991 -6.64 -1.43 -6.19
C ARG A 991 -8.14 -1.27 -5.97
N TYR A 992 -8.69 -1.86 -4.90
CA TYR A 992 -10.11 -1.73 -4.50
C TYR A 992 -10.55 -0.27 -4.35
N ALA A 993 -9.59 0.59 -4.00
CA ALA A 993 -9.81 2.01 -3.81
C ALA A 993 -9.99 2.80 -5.13
N ASP A 994 -9.69 2.22 -6.28
CA ASP A 994 -9.58 2.95 -7.55
C ASP A 994 -10.82 2.73 -8.44
N LEU A 995 -12.02 2.83 -7.87
CA LEU A 995 -13.28 2.52 -8.57
C LEU A 995 -14.18 3.73 -8.82
N GLY A 996 -13.69 4.96 -8.62
CA GLY A 996 -14.49 6.17 -8.81
C GLY A 996 -15.62 6.27 -7.78
N ASN A 997 -16.82 6.64 -8.21
CA ASN A 997 -18.04 6.62 -7.40
C ASN A 997 -19.10 5.69 -8.04
N PRO A 998 -18.97 4.36 -7.91
CA PRO A 998 -19.83 3.41 -8.60
C PRO A 998 -21.18 3.20 -7.91
N ASP A 999 -22.20 2.88 -8.71
CA ASP A 999 -23.48 2.31 -8.23
C ASP A 999 -23.43 0.76 -8.25
N VAL A 1000 -22.61 0.19 -9.13
CA VAL A 1000 -22.42 -1.26 -9.30
C VAL A 1000 -20.94 -1.57 -9.44
N ILE A 1001 -20.45 -2.62 -8.79
CA ILE A 1001 -19.07 -3.10 -8.87
C ILE A 1001 -19.09 -4.57 -9.32
N PHE A 1002 -18.40 -4.88 -10.43
CA PHE A 1002 -18.12 -6.26 -10.82
C PHE A 1002 -16.69 -6.66 -10.45
N ILE A 1003 -16.55 -7.77 -9.73
CA ILE A 1003 -15.28 -8.39 -9.33
C ILE A 1003 -15.04 -9.61 -10.20
N ASN A 1004 -14.00 -9.58 -11.03
CA ASN A 1004 -13.55 -10.73 -11.81
C ASN A 1004 -12.11 -11.07 -11.46
N GLY A 1005 -11.94 -11.81 -10.36
CA GLY A 1005 -10.65 -12.18 -9.78
C GLY A 1005 -10.67 -13.59 -9.20
N GLY A 1006 -9.50 -14.22 -9.12
CA GLY A 1006 -9.32 -15.61 -8.67
C GLY A 1006 -8.70 -16.52 -9.72
N THR A 1007 -8.74 -16.15 -11.02
CA THR A 1007 -8.10 -16.91 -12.11
C THR A 1007 -6.60 -17.04 -11.90
N ASN A 1008 -5.93 -15.95 -11.52
CA ASN A 1008 -4.48 -15.99 -11.31
C ASN A 1008 -4.11 -16.70 -10.00
N ASP A 1009 -4.88 -16.48 -8.93
CA ASP A 1009 -4.71 -17.14 -7.64
C ASP A 1009 -4.77 -18.67 -7.80
N SER A 1010 -5.73 -19.15 -8.60
CA SER A 1010 -5.97 -20.58 -8.87
C SER A 1010 -5.14 -21.11 -10.03
N TRP A 1011 -5.56 -20.84 -11.26
CA TRP A 1011 -5.09 -21.49 -12.48
C TRP A 1011 -3.63 -21.17 -12.82
N SER A 1012 -3.23 -19.90 -12.64
CA SER A 1012 -1.87 -19.47 -13.03
C SER A 1012 -0.81 -19.81 -11.98
N PHE A 1013 -1.14 -19.72 -10.69
CA PHE A 1013 -0.15 -19.79 -9.61
C PHE A 1013 -0.41 -20.86 -8.55
N ASN A 1014 -1.64 -21.37 -8.45
CA ASN A 1014 -2.06 -22.35 -7.45
C ASN A 1014 -1.60 -21.97 -6.03
N LEU A 1015 -1.94 -20.74 -5.63
CA LEU A 1015 -1.55 -20.16 -4.34
C LEU A 1015 -2.23 -20.89 -3.15
N PRO A 1016 -1.80 -20.62 -1.90
CA PRO A 1016 -2.50 -21.18 -0.75
C PRO A 1016 -3.97 -20.72 -0.72
N VAL A 1017 -4.91 -21.66 -0.71
CA VAL A 1017 -6.35 -21.35 -0.57
C VAL A 1017 -6.63 -20.78 0.82
N GLY A 1018 -6.08 -21.40 1.86
CA GLY A 1018 -6.32 -21.03 3.24
C GLY A 1018 -7.71 -21.41 3.77
N THR A 1019 -8.09 -20.82 4.90
CA THR A 1019 -9.38 -21.06 5.56
C THR A 1019 -10.14 -19.76 5.78
N LEU A 1020 -11.47 -19.81 5.69
CA LEU A 1020 -12.35 -18.69 6.02
C LEU A 1020 -12.61 -18.65 7.52
N ASP A 1021 -12.41 -17.49 8.13
CA ASP A 1021 -12.85 -17.19 9.48
C ASP A 1021 -13.35 -15.75 9.53
N PHE A 1022 -14.68 -15.61 9.47
CA PHE A 1022 -15.33 -14.31 9.45
C PHE A 1022 -15.23 -13.57 10.79
N THR A 1023 -14.78 -14.22 11.87
CA THR A 1023 -14.61 -13.59 13.20
C THR A 1023 -13.34 -12.76 13.33
N ILE A 1024 -12.36 -12.96 12.44
CA ILE A 1024 -11.12 -12.19 12.40
C ILE A 1024 -11.44 -10.74 12.01
N ALA A 1025 -10.81 -9.78 12.70
CA ALA A 1025 -10.93 -8.37 12.36
C ALA A 1025 -10.31 -8.08 10.97
N THR A 1026 -10.90 -7.17 10.20
CA THR A 1026 -10.50 -6.90 8.80
C THR A 1026 -8.99 -6.64 8.64
N ASP A 1027 -8.38 -5.93 9.59
CA ASP A 1027 -6.97 -5.58 9.56
C ASP A 1027 -6.04 -6.79 9.76
N ASP A 1028 -6.51 -7.80 10.51
CA ASP A 1028 -5.75 -9.00 10.88
C ASP A 1028 -5.87 -10.15 9.85
N LEU A 1029 -6.75 -10.02 8.85
CA LEU A 1029 -6.90 -11.01 7.78
C LEU A 1029 -5.60 -11.18 6.96
N ASP A 1030 -5.18 -12.44 6.80
CA ASP A 1030 -3.99 -12.84 6.04
C ASP A 1030 -4.18 -12.59 4.53
N THR A 1031 -3.37 -11.68 4.00
CA THR A 1031 -3.44 -11.28 2.58
C THR A 1031 -2.71 -12.23 1.62
N TYR A 1032 -2.07 -13.29 2.12
CA TYR A 1032 -1.37 -14.32 1.35
C TYR A 1032 -2.15 -15.65 1.25
N GLN A 1033 -3.34 -15.71 1.86
CA GLN A 1033 -4.28 -16.83 1.71
C GLN A 1033 -5.51 -16.37 0.94
N PHE A 1034 -5.93 -17.12 -0.07
CA PHE A 1034 -7.02 -16.71 -0.97
C PHE A 1034 -8.32 -16.42 -0.21
N ALA A 1035 -8.70 -17.32 0.71
CA ALA A 1035 -9.88 -17.22 1.54
C ALA A 1035 -9.98 -15.89 2.28
N GLN A 1036 -8.96 -15.57 3.07
CA GLN A 1036 -8.93 -14.35 3.88
C GLN A 1036 -8.69 -13.09 3.03
N ALA A 1037 -7.90 -13.18 1.95
CA ALA A 1037 -7.71 -12.07 1.03
C ALA A 1037 -9.01 -11.69 0.29
N TYR A 1038 -9.82 -12.68 -0.13
CA TYR A 1038 -11.09 -12.44 -0.79
C TYR A 1038 -12.13 -11.87 0.18
N ASP A 1039 -12.19 -12.40 1.41
CA ASP A 1039 -12.99 -11.83 2.50
C ASP A 1039 -12.61 -10.36 2.76
N LYS A 1040 -11.31 -10.08 2.93
CA LYS A 1040 -10.80 -8.73 3.13
C LYS A 1040 -11.17 -7.79 1.97
N LEU A 1041 -11.09 -8.26 0.73
CA LEU A 1041 -11.48 -7.46 -0.44
C LEU A 1041 -12.95 -7.03 -0.38
N ILE A 1042 -13.86 -7.95 -0.02
CA ILE A 1042 -15.28 -7.64 0.10
C ILE A 1042 -15.51 -6.62 1.23
N ARG A 1043 -14.96 -6.84 2.42
CA ARG A 1043 -15.10 -5.91 3.55
C ARG A 1043 -14.60 -4.50 3.21
N LEU A 1044 -13.47 -4.41 2.50
CA LEU A 1044 -12.90 -3.14 2.06
C LEU A 1044 -13.78 -2.44 1.01
N LEU A 1045 -14.41 -3.20 0.11
CA LEU A 1045 -15.33 -2.65 -0.88
C LEU A 1045 -16.65 -2.19 -0.25
N GLU A 1046 -17.27 -2.97 0.64
CA GLU A 1046 -18.49 -2.56 1.36
C GLU A 1046 -18.22 -1.36 2.27
N GLY A 1047 -17.06 -1.32 2.93
CA GLY A 1047 -16.68 -0.18 3.77
C GLY A 1047 -16.43 1.10 2.96
N LYS A 1048 -15.86 0.99 1.76
CA LYS A 1048 -15.54 2.15 0.92
C LYS A 1048 -16.73 2.61 0.06
N TYR A 1049 -17.55 1.68 -0.42
CA TYR A 1049 -18.68 1.94 -1.31
C TYR A 1049 -19.97 1.34 -0.73
N PRO A 1050 -20.46 1.85 0.41
CA PRO A 1050 -21.57 1.24 1.15
C PRO A 1050 -22.89 1.22 0.38
N ASP A 1051 -23.05 2.10 -0.62
CA ASP A 1051 -24.25 2.20 -1.45
C ASP A 1051 -24.16 1.44 -2.78
N ALA A 1052 -22.98 0.89 -3.11
CA ALA A 1052 -22.76 0.20 -4.38
C ALA A 1052 -23.19 -1.27 -4.31
N LYS A 1053 -23.90 -1.77 -5.33
CA LYS A 1053 -24.17 -3.21 -5.47
C LYS A 1053 -22.92 -3.94 -5.95
N ILE A 1054 -22.45 -4.92 -5.20
CA ILE A 1054 -21.28 -5.72 -5.56
C ILE A 1054 -21.75 -7.03 -6.23
N PHE A 1055 -21.07 -7.44 -7.29
CA PHE A 1055 -21.26 -8.71 -7.97
C PHE A 1055 -19.92 -9.40 -8.20
N CYS A 1056 -19.83 -10.69 -7.87
CA CYS A 1056 -18.63 -11.49 -8.13
C CYS A 1056 -18.80 -12.34 -9.38
N ILE A 1057 -17.73 -12.53 -10.14
CA ILE A 1057 -17.71 -13.39 -11.34
C ILE A 1057 -16.75 -14.53 -11.07
N ILE A 1058 -17.26 -15.76 -11.16
CA ILE A 1058 -16.47 -16.99 -11.05
C ILE A 1058 -16.22 -17.50 -12.48
N GLY A 1059 -14.98 -17.35 -12.94
CA GLY A 1059 -14.57 -17.76 -14.27
C GLY A 1059 -14.49 -19.28 -14.45
N ASP A 1060 -14.71 -19.74 -15.68
CA ASP A 1060 -14.76 -21.15 -16.07
C ASP A 1060 -13.58 -21.99 -15.56
N CYS A 1061 -12.35 -21.48 -15.73
CA CYS A 1061 -11.14 -22.18 -15.28
C CYS A 1061 -10.99 -22.25 -13.75
N VAL A 1062 -11.61 -21.34 -12.99
CA VAL A 1062 -11.59 -21.37 -11.51
C VAL A 1062 -12.47 -22.50 -10.98
N MET A 1063 -13.44 -22.96 -11.77
CA MET A 1063 -14.35 -24.05 -11.42
C MET A 1063 -13.84 -25.44 -11.81
N ASP A 1064 -12.65 -25.54 -12.43
CA ASP A 1064 -12.04 -26.84 -12.72
C ASP A 1064 -11.86 -27.64 -11.42
N SER A 1065 -12.00 -28.97 -11.51
CA SER A 1065 -11.94 -29.86 -10.33
C SER A 1065 -10.73 -29.61 -9.42
N GLN A 1066 -9.55 -29.36 -10.02
CA GLN A 1066 -8.31 -29.05 -9.30
C GLN A 1066 -8.28 -27.68 -8.61
N TYR A 1067 -9.17 -26.75 -8.98
CA TYR A 1067 -9.26 -25.39 -8.45
C TYR A 1067 -10.60 -25.09 -7.75
N SER A 1068 -11.48 -26.10 -7.65
CA SER A 1068 -12.83 -25.97 -7.09
C SER A 1068 -12.90 -25.35 -5.69
N ALA A 1069 -11.84 -25.47 -4.89
CA ALA A 1069 -11.71 -24.82 -3.59
C ALA A 1069 -11.73 -23.28 -3.67
N TYR A 1070 -11.19 -22.68 -4.73
CA TYR A 1070 -11.23 -21.22 -4.95
C TYR A 1070 -12.63 -20.76 -5.32
N ALA A 1071 -13.28 -21.48 -6.24
CA ALA A 1071 -14.68 -21.22 -6.57
C ALA A 1071 -15.55 -21.31 -5.30
N GLN A 1072 -15.31 -22.32 -4.45
CA GLN A 1072 -16.05 -22.49 -3.21
C GLN A 1072 -15.83 -21.32 -2.23
N VAL A 1073 -14.60 -20.83 -2.07
CA VAL A 1073 -14.32 -19.62 -1.28
C VAL A 1073 -15.14 -18.43 -1.78
N ILE A 1074 -15.17 -18.19 -3.10
CA ILE A 1074 -15.92 -17.05 -3.65
C ILE A 1074 -17.41 -17.20 -3.32
N ARG A 1075 -17.98 -18.41 -3.49
CA ARG A 1075 -19.37 -18.70 -3.11
C ARG A 1075 -19.63 -18.45 -1.63
N ASP A 1076 -18.77 -18.97 -0.75
CA ASP A 1076 -18.94 -18.89 0.69
C ASP A 1076 -18.85 -17.45 1.20
N VAL A 1077 -17.90 -16.67 0.69
CA VAL A 1077 -17.79 -15.23 0.98
C VAL A 1077 -19.02 -14.49 0.46
N CYS A 1078 -19.43 -14.73 -0.79
CA CYS A 1078 -20.61 -14.08 -1.35
C CYS A 1078 -21.88 -14.40 -0.54
N ASN A 1079 -22.06 -15.65 -0.13
CA ASN A 1079 -23.18 -16.08 0.70
C ASN A 1079 -23.16 -15.44 2.09
N HIS A 1080 -21.97 -15.27 2.69
CA HIS A 1080 -21.82 -14.63 3.99
C HIS A 1080 -22.26 -13.15 3.95
N TYR A 1081 -21.83 -12.41 2.93
CA TYR A 1081 -22.14 -10.97 2.77
C TYR A 1081 -23.42 -10.69 1.99
N ASN A 1082 -24.20 -11.73 1.63
CA ASN A 1082 -25.39 -11.59 0.81
C ASN A 1082 -25.12 -10.86 -0.53
N ILE A 1083 -23.99 -11.18 -1.15
CA ILE A 1083 -23.54 -10.69 -2.45
C ILE A 1083 -23.90 -11.72 -3.53
N HIS A 1084 -24.39 -11.26 -4.68
CA HIS A 1084 -24.66 -12.15 -5.80
C HIS A 1084 -23.40 -12.43 -6.62
N TYR A 1085 -23.27 -13.67 -7.09
CA TYR A 1085 -22.21 -14.06 -7.99
C TYR A 1085 -22.76 -14.70 -9.27
N ALA A 1086 -22.02 -14.59 -10.37
CA ALA A 1086 -22.29 -15.25 -11.62
C ALA A 1086 -21.19 -16.27 -11.94
N GLU A 1087 -21.59 -17.47 -12.32
CA GLU A 1087 -20.69 -18.52 -12.78
C GLU A 1087 -20.67 -18.56 -14.30
N VAL A 1088 -19.47 -18.53 -14.89
CA VAL A 1088 -19.30 -18.57 -16.35
C VAL A 1088 -18.73 -19.92 -16.73
N VAL A 1089 -19.47 -20.70 -17.53
CA VAL A 1089 -19.04 -22.02 -18.01
C VAL A 1089 -19.11 -22.04 -19.53
N PHE A 1090 -17.97 -22.21 -20.21
CA PHE A 1090 -17.96 -22.24 -21.67
C PHE A 1090 -18.46 -23.61 -22.18
N ALA A 1091 -19.42 -23.59 -23.11
CA ALA A 1091 -19.91 -24.82 -23.73
C ALA A 1091 -18.79 -25.60 -24.46
N ASP A 1092 -17.87 -24.86 -25.09
CA ASP A 1092 -16.60 -25.37 -25.61
C ASP A 1092 -15.49 -24.36 -25.26
N ARG A 1093 -14.75 -24.65 -24.19
CA ARG A 1093 -13.64 -23.79 -23.72
C ARG A 1093 -12.56 -23.62 -24.79
N SER A 1094 -12.29 -24.64 -25.59
CA SER A 1094 -11.25 -24.59 -26.63
C SER A 1094 -11.64 -23.68 -27.79
N ALA A 1095 -12.93 -23.64 -28.12
CA ALA A 1095 -13.47 -22.74 -29.13
C ALA A 1095 -13.69 -21.31 -28.62
N SER A 1096 -13.81 -21.13 -27.29
CA SER A 1096 -14.16 -19.85 -26.65
C SER A 1096 -12.97 -19.09 -26.07
N THR A 1097 -11.80 -19.71 -26.01
CA THR A 1097 -10.59 -19.11 -25.43
C THR A 1097 -9.39 -19.26 -26.36
N TYR A 1098 -8.42 -18.38 -26.21
CA TYR A 1098 -7.14 -18.45 -26.94
C TYR A 1098 -6.17 -19.45 -26.35
N ASP A 1099 -6.13 -19.55 -25.02
CA ASP A 1099 -5.12 -20.26 -24.26
C ASP A 1099 -5.71 -21.02 -23.07
N SER A 1100 -6.98 -21.45 -23.19
CA SER A 1100 -7.77 -22.10 -22.13
C SER A 1100 -8.14 -21.19 -20.95
N VAL A 1101 -7.77 -19.90 -21.00
CA VAL A 1101 -8.06 -18.92 -19.95
C VAL A 1101 -8.66 -17.64 -20.54
N HIS A 1102 -7.97 -17.04 -21.51
CA HIS A 1102 -8.33 -15.74 -22.06
C HIS A 1102 -9.42 -15.92 -23.13
N PRO A 1103 -10.64 -15.38 -22.93
CA PRO A 1103 -11.70 -15.51 -23.91
C PRO A 1103 -11.34 -14.84 -25.23
N ASN A 1104 -11.72 -15.46 -26.33
CA ASN A 1104 -11.74 -14.83 -27.66
C ASN A 1104 -13.04 -14.04 -27.84
N VAL A 1105 -13.30 -13.47 -29.01
CA VAL A 1105 -14.51 -12.65 -29.22
C VAL A 1105 -15.79 -13.45 -28.96
N ALA A 1106 -15.84 -14.73 -29.35
CA ALA A 1106 -16.99 -15.59 -29.08
C ALA A 1106 -17.15 -15.86 -27.57
N GLY A 1107 -16.06 -16.19 -26.87
CA GLY A 1107 -16.07 -16.39 -25.42
C GLY A 1107 -16.44 -15.14 -24.64
N MET A 1108 -15.98 -13.96 -25.04
CA MET A 1108 -16.39 -12.69 -24.39
C MET A 1108 -17.90 -12.44 -24.50
N LYS A 1109 -18.49 -12.76 -25.66
CA LYS A 1109 -19.94 -12.65 -25.85
C LYS A 1109 -20.69 -13.66 -24.99
N GLU A 1110 -20.26 -14.92 -24.98
CA GLU A 1110 -20.86 -15.97 -24.14
C GLU A 1110 -20.79 -15.61 -22.65
N MET A 1111 -19.64 -15.11 -22.20
CA MET A 1111 -19.45 -14.60 -20.85
C MET A 1111 -20.40 -13.45 -20.51
N ALA A 1112 -20.56 -12.46 -21.39
CA ALA A 1112 -21.50 -11.35 -21.17
C ALA A 1112 -22.96 -11.82 -21.07
N ASP A 1113 -23.36 -12.75 -21.94
CA ASP A 1113 -24.70 -13.33 -21.95
C ASP A 1113 -24.98 -14.09 -20.64
N GLN A 1114 -24.05 -14.95 -20.20
CA GLN A 1114 -24.20 -15.73 -18.97
C GLN A 1114 -24.21 -14.87 -17.70
N ILE A 1115 -23.32 -13.87 -17.61
CA ILE A 1115 -23.29 -12.95 -16.47
C ILE A 1115 -24.62 -12.21 -16.38
N TRP A 1116 -25.07 -11.61 -17.50
CA TRP A 1116 -26.31 -10.85 -17.54
C TRP A 1116 -27.51 -11.67 -17.08
N GLU A 1117 -27.68 -12.90 -17.58
CA GLU A 1117 -28.81 -13.75 -17.20
C GLU A 1117 -28.86 -14.05 -15.69
N GLN A 1118 -27.71 -14.13 -15.04
CA GLN A 1118 -27.61 -14.43 -13.60
C GLN A 1118 -27.77 -13.19 -12.71
N VAL A 1119 -27.41 -11.99 -13.19
CA VAL A 1119 -27.40 -10.76 -12.35
C VAL A 1119 -28.55 -9.80 -12.65
N LYS A 1120 -29.23 -9.89 -13.81
CA LYS A 1120 -30.23 -8.91 -14.27
C LYS A 1120 -31.43 -8.68 -13.35
N SER A 1121 -31.81 -9.64 -12.52
CA SER A 1121 -32.92 -9.47 -11.57
C SER A 1121 -32.51 -8.67 -10.32
N TYR A 1122 -31.21 -8.52 -10.10
CA TYR A 1122 -30.63 -7.86 -8.93
C TYR A 1122 -30.08 -6.47 -9.25
N LEU A 1123 -29.86 -6.17 -10.54
CA LEU A 1123 -29.55 -4.85 -11.06
C LEU A 1123 -30.85 -4.04 -11.18
#